data_AF-A0AAV1NM72-F1
#
_entry.id   AF-A0AAV1NM72-F1
#
_cell.length_a   1.000
_cell.length_b   1.000
_cell.length_c   1.000
_cell.angle_alpha   90.00
_cell.angle_beta   90.00
_cell.angle_gamma   90.00
#
_symmetry.space_group_name_H-M   'P 1'
#
loop_
_entity.id
_entity.type
_entity.pdbx_description
1 polymer ?
#
loop_
_entity_poly.entity_id
_entity_poly.type
_entity_poly.pdbx_seq_one_letter_code
_entity_poly.pdbx_strand_id
1 'polypeptide(L)'
;MKAKKKKRQDDFQKVKLKVGKTKPKADNATNTNFRTKGIHLTEQLKRDTSGPTTHRQLGINDLLSQLHHYNANVKHTALLGLRELLALNPSLLEQHLSRLLSEVAAVFTDKDGNVRVAATRVLRFIAQSVPAERVAPFFPLLSAHLSCAMTHIETGIQEDAMKVLDVLLEHYPALLAARPAVLLTNFLELISHKQSSGGAKKAQDAKGRTWALSVNLSRAVTSQQWRLSVLLRLGRFLQAVVEERPVEEGDMSGPTEGVFGSSGEGRLTPLHLIWEELPYSKVGVKVYEHSGAKPTPHSTFRLRPEVDTGTAVGESLNSAEAVQSFAATLVPLLLEVWVEASTSDSPGNSTDGAHLLSPDAMSVMFQVLSILQLLRKLAPQQEHQDALDAWFRKEYLGEFKQHFMKNFPYGTRDTPRHKKKVNLKRSKQTAAVPGLTVEPLALNITLCQVMVSLSQRQGLGRETDGDWLTPLRTFVRDTLSNEVKLSYRQLHMLLGTVWKMVFTQRSKTVTEDLLAAVYFYYQQRHLTLQTRSLLLSFYSKLYLQEQGHTHIARSKVLCRWLASLPVQLSQLGHRNPALSARLIQSIQAAASRGNKDLLNSLQAQACRLYDPQEGVVVLLPAESQQRMVQLLYFLPKMSQSLLANLSCCCTAGRISAGLAASLIRIVHLRSSLSSWSVGSQEAALQDVDYISFLFSTLTGFSSDKLTSLQEAGDDSALPPSPLSPLSLYPTQLEQFTHHWDVVEEICHCLETLGSKSQCFDILQNGICKYLIKLGVVPDSMAAGLLRAVSRLLDLSVLPIEPVLRFLSQCCLSLLALLITLQQEAPADTNHKRCTE
;
A
#
# COMPACT_ATOMS: atom_id res chain seq x y z
N MET A 1 22.65 -90.80 81.80
CA MET A 1 23.40 -91.32 80.63
C MET A 1 23.02 -92.77 80.36
N LYS A 2 22.44 -93.10 79.19
CA LYS A 2 22.60 -94.36 78.43
C LYS A 2 22.17 -94.07 76.98
N ALA A 3 23.11 -94.19 76.04
CA ALA A 3 22.96 -93.80 74.63
C ALA A 3 22.06 -94.77 73.84
N LYS A 4 21.13 -94.24 73.04
CA LYS A 4 20.28 -95.02 72.10
C LYS A 4 21.07 -95.33 70.81
N LYS A 5 21.23 -96.61 70.50
CA LYS A 5 21.79 -97.11 69.22
C LYS A 5 20.95 -96.62 68.03
N LYS A 6 21.62 -96.07 67.02
CA LYS A 6 21.06 -95.58 65.75
C LYS A 6 20.56 -96.78 64.92
N LYS A 7 19.25 -96.84 64.60
CA LYS A 7 18.67 -97.84 63.68
C LYS A 7 19.24 -97.62 62.27
N ARG A 8 19.64 -98.70 61.58
CA ARG A 8 19.97 -98.69 60.14
C ARG A 8 18.77 -98.15 59.36
N GLN A 9 19.02 -97.18 58.47
CA GLN A 9 18.05 -96.75 57.45
C GLN A 9 18.13 -97.76 56.31
N ASP A 10 17.01 -98.38 55.95
CA ASP A 10 16.93 -99.21 54.76
C ASP A 10 16.91 -98.33 53.50
N ASP A 11 17.68 -98.73 52.48
CA ASP A 11 17.89 -97.95 51.24
C ASP A 11 16.61 -97.78 50.40
N PHE A 12 15.59 -98.63 50.62
CA PHE A 12 14.31 -98.57 49.92
C PHE A 12 13.15 -98.45 50.90
N GLN A 13 12.58 -97.24 51.00
CA GLN A 13 11.39 -96.97 51.78
C GLN A 13 10.15 -96.93 50.88
N LYS A 14 9.38 -98.03 50.86
CA LYS A 14 8.06 -98.03 50.22
C LYS A 14 7.11 -97.10 51.01
N VAL A 15 6.68 -96.01 50.37
CA VAL A 15 5.69 -95.09 50.95
C VAL A 15 4.38 -95.85 51.18
N LYS A 16 3.86 -95.80 52.42
CA LYS A 16 2.61 -96.47 52.80
C LYS A 16 1.45 -95.98 51.90
N LEU A 17 0.71 -96.93 51.32
CA LEU A 17 -0.50 -96.68 50.52
C LEU A 17 -1.51 -95.86 51.34
N LYS A 18 -1.73 -94.60 50.93
CA LYS A 18 -2.85 -93.78 51.42
C LYS A 18 -4.01 -93.95 50.44
N VAL A 19 -5.06 -94.63 50.89
CA VAL A 19 -6.29 -94.88 50.13
C VAL A 19 -6.90 -93.53 49.69
N GLY A 20 -7.27 -93.40 48.42
CA GLY A 20 -7.85 -92.19 47.83
C GLY A 20 -6.88 -91.25 47.09
N LYS A 21 -5.56 -91.52 47.09
CA LYS A 21 -4.59 -90.79 46.24
C LYS A 21 -4.18 -91.65 45.04
N THR A 22 -3.94 -90.99 43.89
CA THR A 22 -3.46 -91.65 42.67
C THR A 22 -2.17 -92.43 42.97
N LYS A 23 -2.10 -93.66 42.45
CA LYS A 23 -0.98 -94.57 42.67
C LYS A 23 0.32 -93.86 42.27
N PRO A 24 1.31 -93.72 43.16
CA PRO A 24 2.59 -93.10 42.82
C PRO A 24 3.25 -93.89 41.69
N LYS A 25 3.88 -93.16 40.74
CA LYS A 25 4.61 -93.77 39.64
C LYS A 25 5.73 -94.65 40.21
N ALA A 26 6.05 -95.75 39.53
CA ALA A 26 7.11 -96.65 39.96
C ALA A 26 8.45 -95.90 40.06
N ASP A 27 9.30 -96.28 41.01
CA ASP A 27 10.56 -95.57 41.29
C ASP A 27 11.53 -95.56 40.08
N ASN A 28 11.34 -96.45 39.11
CA ASN A 28 12.09 -96.51 37.86
C ASN A 28 11.46 -95.70 36.70
N ALA A 29 10.38 -94.94 36.94
CA ALA A 29 9.69 -94.18 35.90
C ALA A 29 10.39 -92.86 35.61
N THR A 30 11.10 -92.78 34.48
CA THR A 30 11.71 -91.53 34.00
C THR A 30 10.61 -90.54 33.57
N ASN A 31 10.62 -89.35 34.15
CA ASN A 31 9.67 -88.29 33.78
C ASN A 31 10.17 -87.54 32.53
N THR A 32 9.51 -87.75 31.39
CA THR A 32 9.83 -87.10 30.11
C THR A 32 9.16 -85.73 29.93
N ASN A 33 8.43 -85.22 30.92
CA ASN A 33 7.87 -83.87 30.88
C ASN A 33 8.95 -82.83 31.15
N PHE A 34 9.56 -82.31 30.08
CA PHE A 34 10.32 -81.07 30.14
C PHE A 34 9.54 -79.94 29.46
N ARG A 35 9.78 -78.70 29.91
CA ARG A 35 9.23 -77.49 29.29
C ARG A 35 10.39 -76.58 28.91
N THR A 36 10.46 -76.20 27.65
CA THR A 36 11.37 -75.18 27.14
C THR A 36 10.62 -73.85 26.98
N LYS A 37 11.25 -72.75 27.39
CA LYS A 37 10.78 -71.37 27.14
C LYS A 37 11.81 -70.65 26.30
N GLY A 38 11.38 -69.97 25.24
CA GLY A 38 12.25 -69.12 24.44
C GLY A 38 12.73 -67.90 25.24
N ILE A 39 14.01 -67.55 25.09
CA ILE A 39 14.57 -66.32 25.66
C ILE A 39 14.18 -65.16 24.74
N HIS A 40 13.37 -64.22 25.23
CA HIS A 40 13.00 -63.02 24.50
C HIS A 40 14.03 -61.92 24.81
N LEU A 41 14.96 -61.70 23.89
CA LEU A 41 15.86 -60.55 23.97
C LEU A 41 15.10 -59.27 23.59
N THR A 42 15.31 -58.20 24.34
CA THR A 42 14.86 -56.85 23.98
C THR A 42 15.50 -56.45 22.65
N GLU A 43 14.77 -55.73 21.79
CA GLU A 43 15.15 -55.39 20.41
C GLU A 43 16.41 -54.50 20.26
N GLN A 44 17.21 -54.33 21.32
CA GLN A 44 18.45 -53.54 21.37
C GLN A 44 19.53 -53.94 20.34
N LEU A 45 19.34 -55.05 19.61
CA LEU A 45 20.26 -55.54 18.58
C LEU A 45 19.74 -55.35 17.14
N LYS A 46 18.50 -54.89 16.92
CA LYS A 46 18.01 -54.58 15.58
C LYS A 46 18.42 -53.16 15.21
N ARG A 47 19.39 -53.02 14.31
CA ARG A 47 19.66 -51.74 13.64
C ARG A 47 18.59 -51.52 12.59
N ASP A 48 17.74 -50.52 12.78
CA ASP A 48 16.76 -50.14 11.77
C ASP A 48 17.47 -49.35 10.67
N THR A 49 17.95 -50.04 9.63
CA THR A 49 18.69 -49.45 8.50
C THR A 49 17.80 -48.73 7.48
N SER A 50 16.49 -48.69 7.69
CA SER A 50 15.50 -48.28 6.68
C SER A 50 15.05 -46.82 6.78
N GLY A 51 15.95 -45.89 7.09
CA GLY A 51 15.60 -44.47 7.08
C GLY A 51 16.80 -43.52 7.19
N PRO A 52 16.60 -42.23 6.88
CA PRO A 52 17.63 -41.21 7.06
C PRO A 52 18.02 -41.07 8.54
N THR A 53 19.32 -41.04 8.80
CA THR A 53 19.89 -40.90 10.16
C THR A 53 20.88 -39.75 10.22
N THR A 54 21.09 -39.21 11.43
CA THR A 54 22.16 -38.24 11.72
C THR A 54 23.56 -38.87 11.61
N HIS A 55 24.63 -38.07 11.69
CA HIS A 55 26.01 -38.56 11.83
C HIS A 55 26.19 -39.52 13.02
N ARG A 56 25.33 -39.45 14.04
CA ARG A 56 25.32 -40.36 15.20
C ARG A 56 24.44 -41.60 15.00
N GLN A 57 23.98 -41.84 13.78
CA GLN A 57 23.12 -42.97 13.40
C GLN A 57 21.79 -43.01 14.17
N LEU A 58 21.25 -41.85 14.54
CA LEU A 58 19.94 -41.72 15.19
C LEU A 58 18.89 -41.27 14.16
N GLY A 59 17.74 -41.96 14.15
CA GLY A 59 16.58 -41.60 13.34
C GLY A 59 15.69 -40.57 14.03
N ILE A 60 14.67 -40.06 13.30
CA ILE A 60 13.77 -39.02 13.81
C ILE A 60 12.99 -39.47 15.06
N ASN A 61 12.57 -40.73 15.12
CA ASN A 61 11.85 -41.29 16.27
C ASN A 61 12.72 -41.36 17.53
N ASP A 62 13.99 -41.74 17.37
CA ASP A 62 14.96 -41.80 18.47
C ASP A 62 15.19 -40.40 19.03
N LEU A 63 15.44 -39.43 18.16
CA LEU A 63 15.69 -38.04 18.54
C LEU A 63 14.50 -37.41 19.26
N LEU A 64 13.27 -37.64 18.76
CA LEU A 64 12.05 -37.16 19.41
C LEU A 64 11.85 -37.81 20.79
N SER A 65 12.13 -39.11 20.94
CA SER A 65 12.04 -39.78 22.23
C SER A 65 13.05 -39.24 23.26
N GLN A 66 14.24 -38.85 22.79
CA GLN A 66 15.31 -38.29 23.63
C GLN A 66 14.98 -36.91 24.21
N LEU A 67 13.99 -36.19 23.67
CA LEU A 67 13.53 -34.92 24.23
C LEU A 67 12.85 -35.06 25.62
N HIS A 68 12.36 -36.26 25.94
CA HIS A 68 11.79 -36.59 27.25
C HIS A 68 12.81 -37.07 28.27
N HIS A 69 14.07 -37.24 27.87
CA HIS A 69 15.10 -37.80 28.73
C HIS A 69 15.48 -36.83 29.87
N TYR A 70 15.58 -37.31 31.11
CA TYR A 70 15.86 -36.44 32.28
C TYR A 70 17.18 -35.64 32.20
N ASN A 71 18.16 -36.10 31.40
CA ASN A 71 19.45 -35.45 31.19
C ASN A 71 19.38 -34.36 30.10
N ALA A 72 19.63 -33.11 30.48
CA ALA A 72 19.63 -31.94 29.60
C ALA A 72 20.61 -32.05 28.43
N ASN A 73 21.79 -32.66 28.61
CA ASN A 73 22.76 -32.84 27.52
C ASN A 73 22.23 -33.75 26.42
N VAL A 74 21.48 -34.80 26.81
CA VAL A 74 20.84 -35.72 25.86
C VAL A 74 19.81 -34.96 25.04
N LYS A 75 18.89 -34.23 25.70
CA LYS A 75 17.88 -33.38 25.02
C LYS A 75 18.51 -32.36 24.08
N HIS A 76 19.54 -31.65 24.54
CA HIS A 76 20.25 -30.65 23.75
C HIS A 76 20.88 -31.27 22.50
N THR A 77 21.56 -32.41 22.63
CA THR A 77 22.13 -33.11 21.47
C THR A 77 21.06 -33.67 20.53
N ALA A 78 19.92 -34.09 21.05
CA ALA A 78 18.79 -34.53 20.24
C ALA A 78 18.20 -33.37 19.41
N LEU A 79 18.06 -32.17 19.99
CA LEU A 79 17.61 -30.97 19.26
C LEU A 79 18.59 -30.56 18.15
N LEU A 80 19.89 -30.64 18.40
CA LEU A 80 20.90 -30.41 17.35
C LEU A 80 20.81 -31.46 16.24
N GLY A 81 20.65 -32.74 16.62
CA GLY A 81 20.45 -33.84 15.69
C GLY A 81 19.18 -33.70 14.87
N LEU A 82 18.07 -33.22 15.45
CA LEU A 82 16.83 -32.93 14.72
C LEU A 82 17.06 -31.87 13.65
N ARG A 83 17.77 -30.79 13.99
CA ARG A 83 18.09 -29.74 13.00
C ARG A 83 18.96 -30.27 11.87
N GLU A 84 20.00 -31.05 12.19
CA GLU A 84 20.86 -31.71 11.20
C GLU A 84 20.04 -32.61 10.27
N LEU A 85 19.22 -33.48 10.85
CA LEU A 85 18.44 -34.47 10.12
C LEU A 85 17.42 -33.82 9.17
N LEU A 86 16.70 -32.80 9.64
CA LEU A 86 15.70 -32.08 8.86
C LEU A 86 16.32 -31.24 7.75
N ALA A 87 17.54 -30.70 7.95
CA ALA A 87 18.27 -29.99 6.91
C ALA A 87 18.75 -30.93 5.79
N LEU A 88 19.15 -32.15 6.14
CA LEU A 88 19.58 -33.17 5.17
C LEU A 88 18.40 -33.84 4.45
N ASN A 89 17.23 -33.95 5.11
CA ASN A 89 16.07 -34.67 4.59
C ASN A 89 14.78 -33.87 4.80
N PRO A 90 14.49 -32.85 3.96
CA PRO A 90 13.31 -32.00 4.11
C PRO A 90 11.97 -32.75 4.08
N SER A 91 11.89 -33.89 3.39
CA SER A 91 10.67 -34.72 3.33
C SER A 91 10.20 -35.23 4.70
N LEU A 92 11.11 -35.40 5.67
CA LEU A 92 10.76 -35.80 7.04
C LEU A 92 9.97 -34.72 7.76
N LEU A 93 10.17 -33.45 7.40
CA LEU A 93 9.45 -32.32 7.98
C LEU A 93 7.96 -32.45 7.69
N GLU A 94 7.59 -32.77 6.44
CA GLU A 94 6.21 -32.95 6.03
C GLU A 94 5.57 -34.19 6.66
N GLN A 95 6.32 -35.28 6.77
CA GLN A 95 5.84 -36.55 7.34
C GLN A 95 5.59 -36.47 8.85
N HIS A 96 6.38 -35.68 9.58
CA HIS A 96 6.37 -35.65 11.04
C HIS A 96 6.03 -34.28 11.66
N LEU A 97 5.50 -33.34 10.88
CA LEU A 97 5.26 -31.95 11.29
C LEU A 97 4.51 -31.83 12.63
N SER A 98 3.40 -32.54 12.78
CA SER A 98 2.57 -32.51 14.00
C SER A 98 3.38 -32.89 15.25
N ARG A 99 4.14 -33.98 15.16
CA ARG A 99 4.94 -34.49 16.27
C ARG A 99 6.15 -33.60 16.54
N LEU A 100 6.82 -33.11 15.50
CA LEU A 100 7.92 -32.16 15.62
C LEU A 100 7.49 -30.89 16.36
N LEU A 101 6.37 -30.29 15.96
CA LEU A 101 5.85 -29.09 16.62
C LEU A 101 5.47 -29.36 18.08
N SER A 102 4.79 -30.48 18.36
CA SER A 102 4.40 -30.85 19.72
C SER A 102 5.60 -31.07 20.65
N GLU A 103 6.58 -31.86 20.21
CA GLU A 103 7.71 -32.25 21.04
C GLU A 103 8.72 -31.10 21.25
N VAL A 104 8.92 -30.27 20.23
CA VAL A 104 9.76 -29.07 20.35
C VAL A 104 9.08 -28.02 21.24
N ALA A 105 7.75 -27.88 21.19
CA ALA A 105 7.01 -26.96 22.05
C ALA A 105 7.07 -27.37 23.53
N ALA A 106 7.02 -28.67 23.82
CA ALA A 106 7.08 -29.20 25.18
C ALA A 106 8.36 -28.81 25.94
N VAL A 107 9.47 -28.58 25.23
CA VAL A 107 10.75 -28.19 25.83
C VAL A 107 10.98 -26.67 25.92
N PHE A 108 9.98 -25.84 25.58
CA PHE A 108 10.07 -24.38 25.80
C PHE A 108 10.19 -24.01 27.28
N THR A 109 9.70 -24.85 28.19
CA THR A 109 9.77 -24.67 29.65
C THR A 109 10.80 -25.58 30.30
N ASP A 110 11.76 -26.12 29.52
CA ASP A 110 12.83 -26.96 30.09
C ASP A 110 13.68 -26.17 31.10
N LYS A 111 14.16 -26.86 32.15
CA LYS A 111 14.96 -26.24 33.21
C LYS A 111 16.31 -25.74 32.69
N ASP A 112 16.89 -26.42 31.71
CA ASP A 112 18.18 -26.04 31.15
C ASP A 112 18.05 -25.00 30.02
N GLY A 113 18.76 -23.88 30.15
CA GLY A 113 18.71 -22.80 29.17
C GLY A 113 19.27 -23.17 27.79
N ASN A 114 20.25 -24.08 27.70
CA ASN A 114 20.79 -24.50 26.40
C ASN A 114 19.77 -25.34 25.63
N VAL A 115 19.00 -26.18 26.33
CA VAL A 115 17.90 -26.96 25.73
C VAL A 115 16.86 -26.01 25.16
N ARG A 116 16.41 -25.00 25.91
CA ARG A 116 15.46 -23.99 25.42
C ARG A 116 15.99 -23.23 24.20
N VAL A 117 17.24 -22.76 24.25
CA VAL A 117 17.87 -22.05 23.11
C VAL A 117 17.96 -22.96 21.87
N ALA A 118 18.30 -24.24 22.04
CA ALA A 118 18.31 -25.19 20.94
C ALA A 118 16.91 -25.44 20.37
N ALA A 119 15.89 -25.52 21.23
CA ALA A 119 14.49 -25.68 20.82
C ALA A 119 14.01 -24.48 19.98
N THR A 120 14.31 -23.25 20.41
CA THR A 120 13.98 -22.04 19.63
C THR A 120 14.66 -22.04 18.25
N ARG A 121 15.89 -22.56 18.14
CA ARG A 121 16.58 -22.69 16.85
C ARG A 121 15.94 -23.74 15.94
N VAL A 122 15.49 -24.86 16.50
CA VAL A 122 14.74 -25.89 15.75
C VAL A 122 13.40 -25.31 15.29
N LEU A 123 12.65 -24.63 16.17
CA LEU A 123 11.41 -23.95 15.81
C LEU A 123 11.62 -22.95 14.65
N ARG A 124 12.67 -22.13 14.71
CA ARG A 124 12.99 -21.18 13.64
C ARG A 124 13.27 -21.88 12.32
N PHE A 125 14.01 -22.99 12.33
CA PHE A 125 14.26 -23.78 11.13
C PHE A 125 12.96 -24.35 10.54
N ILE A 126 12.08 -24.91 11.38
CA ILE A 126 10.76 -25.37 10.97
C ILE A 126 9.95 -24.21 10.38
N ALA A 127 9.97 -23.05 11.04
CA ALA A 127 9.21 -21.88 10.61
C ALA A 127 9.66 -21.26 9.28
N GLN A 128 10.95 -21.34 8.97
CA GLN A 128 11.49 -20.94 7.67
C GLN A 128 11.15 -21.90 6.54
N SER A 129 10.74 -23.13 6.87
CA SER A 129 10.57 -24.22 5.92
C SER A 129 9.11 -24.62 5.68
N VAL A 130 8.18 -24.19 6.56
CA VAL A 130 6.77 -24.59 6.51
C VAL A 130 5.87 -23.35 6.43
N PRO A 131 4.95 -23.27 5.46
CA PRO A 131 4.04 -22.14 5.35
C PRO A 131 2.93 -22.18 6.42
N ALA A 132 2.34 -21.02 6.71
CA ALA A 132 1.41 -20.82 7.82
C ALA A 132 0.18 -21.75 7.75
N GLU A 133 -0.35 -22.04 6.56
CA GLU A 133 -1.55 -22.86 6.37
C GLU A 133 -1.36 -24.29 6.87
N ARG A 134 -0.13 -24.80 6.80
CA ARG A 134 0.21 -26.16 7.25
C ARG A 134 0.44 -26.23 8.76
N VAL A 135 0.85 -25.12 9.38
CA VAL A 135 1.03 -25.01 10.83
C VAL A 135 -0.28 -24.68 11.54
N ALA A 136 -1.22 -24.00 10.87
CA ALA A 136 -2.48 -23.52 11.43
C ALA A 136 -3.23 -24.56 12.32
N PRO A 137 -3.38 -25.84 11.94
CA PRO A 137 -4.07 -26.84 12.78
C PRO A 137 -3.36 -27.13 14.12
N PHE A 138 -2.04 -26.95 14.17
CA PHE A 138 -1.20 -27.22 15.35
C PHE A 138 -0.84 -25.94 16.12
N PHE A 139 -1.16 -24.77 15.56
CA PHE A 139 -0.84 -23.48 16.16
C PHE A 139 -1.44 -23.28 17.56
N PRO A 140 -2.66 -23.78 17.88
CA PRO A 140 -3.18 -23.68 19.24
C PRO A 140 -2.28 -24.32 20.30
N LEU A 141 -1.62 -25.42 19.97
CA LEU A 141 -0.67 -26.10 20.85
C LEU A 141 0.59 -25.25 21.07
N LEU A 142 1.16 -24.69 20.00
CA LEU A 142 2.32 -23.81 20.07
C LEU A 142 2.04 -22.57 20.93
N SER A 143 0.88 -21.95 20.70
CA SER A 143 0.40 -20.77 21.44
C SER A 143 0.18 -21.08 22.94
N ALA A 144 -0.34 -22.26 23.27
CA ALA A 144 -0.49 -22.70 24.66
C ALA A 144 0.87 -22.88 25.36
N HIS A 145 1.81 -23.61 24.75
CA HIS A 145 3.15 -23.80 25.32
C HIS A 145 3.92 -22.48 25.47
N LEU A 146 3.80 -21.58 24.49
CA LEU A 146 4.34 -20.23 24.60
C LEU A 146 3.72 -19.48 25.78
N SER A 147 2.39 -19.53 25.93
CA SER A 147 1.71 -18.86 27.04
C SER A 147 2.20 -19.37 28.38
N CYS A 148 2.30 -20.69 28.56
CA CYS A 148 2.87 -21.29 29.77
C CYS A 148 4.31 -20.84 30.05
N ALA A 149 5.13 -20.68 29.01
CA ALA A 149 6.51 -20.23 29.15
C ALA A 149 6.60 -18.72 29.50
N MET A 150 5.72 -17.89 28.94
CA MET A 150 5.63 -16.46 29.26
C MET A 150 5.18 -16.22 30.70
N THR A 151 4.26 -17.01 31.23
CA THR A 151 3.75 -16.87 32.62
C THR A 151 4.50 -17.76 33.62
N HIS A 152 5.67 -18.30 33.24
CA HIS A 152 6.43 -19.20 34.09
C HIS A 152 7.04 -18.47 35.30
N ILE A 153 7.20 -19.14 36.45
CA ILE A 153 7.70 -18.53 37.69
C ILE A 153 9.19 -18.13 37.57
N GLU A 154 9.98 -18.90 36.80
CA GLU A 154 11.39 -18.61 36.54
C GLU A 154 11.58 -17.58 35.42
N THR A 155 12.23 -16.46 35.75
CA THR A 155 12.49 -15.34 34.82
C THR A 155 13.33 -15.73 33.60
N GLY A 156 14.25 -16.69 33.74
CA GLY A 156 15.05 -17.18 32.61
C GLY A 156 14.22 -17.92 31.55
N ILE A 157 13.13 -18.58 31.96
CA ILE A 157 12.19 -19.23 31.04
C ILE A 157 11.33 -18.16 30.36
N GLN A 158 10.85 -17.16 31.11
CA GLN A 158 10.11 -16.02 30.55
C GLN A 158 10.94 -15.29 29.47
N GLU A 159 12.23 -15.04 29.73
CA GLU A 159 13.13 -14.38 28.77
C GLU A 159 13.29 -15.18 27.47
N ASP A 160 13.48 -16.51 27.56
CA ASP A 160 13.60 -17.37 26.38
C ASP A 160 12.26 -17.53 25.64
N ALA A 161 11.13 -17.49 26.35
CA ALA A 161 9.80 -17.47 25.76
C ALA A 161 9.60 -16.27 24.82
N MET A 162 10.16 -15.10 25.18
CA MET A 162 10.11 -13.92 24.30
C MET A 162 10.85 -14.16 22.97
N LYS A 163 11.91 -14.99 22.96
CA LYS A 163 12.62 -15.37 21.72
C LYS A 163 11.82 -16.36 20.87
N VAL A 164 11.02 -17.22 21.52
CA VAL A 164 10.05 -18.08 20.82
C VAL A 164 8.96 -17.22 20.17
N LEU A 165 8.41 -16.25 20.90
CA LEU A 165 7.44 -15.30 20.37
C LEU A 165 8.01 -14.53 19.15
N ASP A 166 9.28 -14.10 19.19
CA ASP A 166 9.91 -13.42 18.06
C ASP A 166 9.90 -14.27 16.79
N VAL A 167 10.15 -15.59 16.90
CA VAL A 167 10.09 -16.53 15.76
C VAL A 167 8.67 -16.62 15.21
N LEU A 168 7.66 -16.70 16.09
CA LEU A 168 6.27 -16.80 15.66
C LEU A 168 5.76 -15.48 15.05
N LEU A 169 6.18 -14.32 15.56
CA LEU A 169 5.85 -13.02 14.96
C LEU A 169 6.53 -12.81 13.60
N GLU A 170 7.72 -13.38 13.39
CA GLU A 170 8.48 -13.26 12.14
C GLU A 170 7.89 -14.13 11.03
N HIS A 171 7.37 -15.32 11.34
CA HIS A 171 6.92 -16.29 10.33
C HIS A 171 5.42 -16.55 10.31
N TYR A 172 4.70 -16.31 11.42
CA TYR A 172 3.28 -16.66 11.58
C TYR A 172 2.45 -15.53 12.25
N PRO A 173 2.54 -14.26 11.82
CA PRO A 173 1.83 -13.14 12.44
C PRO A 173 0.30 -13.32 12.42
N ALA A 174 -0.28 -13.77 11.30
CA ALA A 174 -1.71 -14.08 11.16
C ALA A 174 -2.24 -15.06 12.22
N LEU A 175 -1.50 -16.15 12.43
CA LEU A 175 -1.91 -17.19 13.37
C LEU A 175 -1.84 -16.71 14.83
N LEU A 176 -0.86 -15.87 15.16
CA LEU A 176 -0.79 -15.20 16.47
C LEU A 176 -1.94 -14.20 16.66
N ALA A 177 -2.26 -13.43 15.63
CA ALA A 177 -3.30 -12.40 15.66
C ALA A 177 -4.72 -12.97 15.84
N ALA A 178 -4.95 -14.23 15.44
CA ALA A 178 -6.26 -14.88 15.48
C ALA A 178 -6.86 -15.02 16.90
N ARG A 179 -6.03 -15.17 17.95
CA ARG A 179 -6.50 -15.33 19.34
C ARG A 179 -5.72 -14.44 20.32
N PRO A 180 -5.98 -13.12 20.32
CA PRO A 180 -5.07 -12.19 20.96
C PRO A 180 -5.24 -12.07 22.48
N ALA A 181 -6.42 -12.37 23.02
CA ALA A 181 -6.76 -12.12 24.43
C ALA A 181 -5.76 -12.76 25.42
N VAL A 182 -5.44 -14.04 25.22
CA VAL A 182 -4.53 -14.78 26.12
C VAL A 182 -3.13 -14.17 26.12
N LEU A 183 -2.57 -13.89 24.94
CA LEU A 183 -1.24 -13.32 24.83
C LEU A 183 -1.17 -11.90 25.41
N LEU A 184 -2.22 -11.10 25.25
CA LEU A 184 -2.30 -9.76 25.85
C LEU A 184 -2.29 -9.80 27.37
N THR A 185 -3.00 -10.75 27.99
CA THR A 185 -2.93 -10.95 29.44
C THR A 185 -1.52 -11.35 29.86
N ASN A 186 -0.86 -12.25 29.13
CA ASN A 186 0.52 -12.65 29.42
C ASN A 186 1.48 -11.45 29.35
N PHE A 187 1.32 -10.56 28.37
CA PHE A 187 2.11 -9.33 28.28
C PHE A 187 1.93 -8.41 29.49
N LEU A 188 0.71 -8.28 30.02
CA LEU A 188 0.45 -7.50 31.24
C LEU A 188 1.17 -8.11 32.45
N GLU A 189 1.11 -9.43 32.63
CA GLU A 189 1.78 -10.14 33.72
C GLU A 189 3.31 -10.05 33.66
N LEU A 190 3.90 -9.91 32.47
CA LEU A 190 5.34 -9.75 32.30
C LEU A 190 5.87 -8.36 32.73
N ILE A 191 5.01 -7.33 32.75
CA ILE A 191 5.38 -5.96 33.12
C ILE A 191 4.77 -5.51 34.45
N SER A 192 3.79 -6.24 34.98
CA SER A 192 3.00 -5.85 36.15
C SER A 192 2.52 -7.06 36.96
N HIS A 193 2.12 -6.81 38.21
CA HIS A 193 1.51 -7.81 39.07
C HIS A 193 0.15 -7.30 39.56
N LYS A 194 -0.80 -8.23 39.75
CA LYS A 194 -2.12 -7.90 40.30
C LYS A 194 -2.00 -7.66 41.80
N GLN A 195 -2.43 -6.49 42.28
CA GLN A 195 -2.44 -6.20 43.70
C GLN A 195 -3.54 -7.04 44.38
N SER A 196 -3.16 -7.92 45.33
CA SER A 196 -4.12 -8.60 46.17
C SER A 196 -4.64 -7.60 47.21
N SER A 197 -5.95 -7.34 47.22
CA SER A 197 -6.60 -6.45 48.20
C SER A 197 -6.68 -7.11 49.58
N GLY A 198 -5.53 -7.41 50.18
CA GLY A 198 -5.41 -8.00 51.51
C GLY A 198 -4.69 -7.05 52.46
N GLY A 199 -5.45 -6.15 53.10
CA GLY A 199 -4.97 -5.41 54.27
C GLY A 199 -5.41 -3.94 54.35
N ALA A 200 -6.31 -3.66 55.30
CA ALA A 200 -6.67 -2.36 55.89
C ALA A 200 -7.09 -1.21 54.95
N LYS A 201 -8.41 -0.92 54.98
CA LYS A 201 -9.06 0.27 54.44
C LYS A 201 -8.29 1.57 54.78
N LYS A 202 -7.77 2.25 53.75
CA LYS A 202 -7.65 3.71 53.72
C LYS A 202 -8.37 4.25 52.48
N ALA A 203 -8.94 5.42 52.65
CA ALA A 203 -10.05 5.96 51.87
C ALA A 203 -9.70 6.29 50.40
N GLN A 204 -10.62 5.88 49.52
CA GLN A 204 -10.99 6.45 48.22
C GLN A 204 -9.93 7.23 47.44
N ASP A 205 -9.28 6.55 46.50
CA ASP A 205 -9.04 7.10 45.15
C ASP A 205 -10.04 6.44 44.19
N ALA A 206 -10.80 7.24 43.45
CA ALA A 206 -11.96 6.82 42.65
C ALA A 206 -11.62 6.08 41.33
N LYS A 207 -10.38 5.60 41.15
CA LYS A 207 -9.98 4.69 40.06
C LYS A 207 -9.19 3.55 40.67
N GLY A 208 -9.84 2.41 40.93
CA GLY A 208 -9.22 1.23 41.51
C GLY A 208 -8.12 0.66 40.62
N ARG A 209 -6.86 1.06 40.84
CA ARG A 209 -5.69 0.50 40.16
C ARG A 209 -5.50 -0.95 40.63
N THR A 210 -5.81 -1.89 39.74
CA THR A 210 -5.76 -3.33 40.03
C THR A 210 -4.37 -3.93 39.76
N TRP A 211 -3.52 -3.23 39.00
CA TRP A 211 -2.20 -3.67 38.55
C TRP A 211 -1.14 -2.61 38.85
N ALA A 212 0.07 -3.05 39.21
CA ALA A 212 1.23 -2.18 39.42
C ALA A 212 2.49 -2.76 38.77
N LEU A 213 3.41 -1.89 38.34
CA LEU A 213 4.63 -2.31 37.66
C LEU A 213 5.46 -3.27 38.52
N SER A 214 5.91 -4.37 37.90
CA SER A 214 6.82 -5.32 38.54
C SER A 214 8.25 -4.78 38.51
N VAL A 215 9.02 -5.06 39.57
CA VAL A 215 10.48 -4.81 39.60
C VAL A 215 11.17 -6.10 39.19
N ASN A 216 12.01 -6.07 38.15
CA ASN A 216 12.76 -7.24 37.72
C ASN A 216 14.01 -7.38 38.63
N LEU A 217 14.12 -8.48 39.37
CA LEU A 217 15.23 -8.76 40.28
C LEU A 217 16.45 -9.43 39.61
N SER A 218 16.41 -9.68 38.29
CA SER A 218 17.55 -10.30 37.61
C SER A 218 18.75 -9.35 37.57
N ARG A 219 19.97 -9.86 37.84
CA ARG A 219 21.20 -9.05 37.85
C ARG A 219 21.69 -8.63 36.45
N ALA A 220 21.11 -9.18 35.39
CA ALA A 220 21.62 -9.05 34.03
C ALA A 220 21.04 -7.87 33.24
N VAL A 221 19.79 -7.47 33.52
CA VAL A 221 19.04 -6.46 32.77
C VAL A 221 18.29 -5.56 33.75
N THR A 222 18.26 -4.24 33.52
CA THR A 222 17.50 -3.32 34.39
C THR A 222 15.98 -3.50 34.19
N SER A 223 15.17 -3.14 35.20
CA SER A 223 13.71 -3.16 35.07
C SER A 223 13.20 -2.37 33.85
N GLN A 224 13.79 -1.21 33.57
CA GLN A 224 13.46 -0.40 32.38
C GLN A 224 13.79 -1.13 31.06
N GLN A 225 14.97 -1.74 30.95
CA GLN A 225 15.38 -2.48 29.75
C GLN A 225 14.50 -3.72 29.52
N TRP A 226 14.13 -4.42 30.60
CA TRP A 226 13.18 -5.54 30.54
C TRP A 226 11.82 -5.06 30.01
N ARG A 227 11.26 -4.00 30.59
CA ARG A 227 9.96 -3.46 30.15
C ARG A 227 10.02 -2.99 28.70
N LEU A 228 11.08 -2.29 28.28
CA LEU A 228 11.27 -1.91 26.88
C LEU A 228 11.25 -3.14 25.97
N SER A 229 11.96 -4.21 26.34
CA SER A 229 12.02 -5.48 25.60
C SER A 229 10.64 -6.14 25.46
N VAL A 230 9.82 -6.12 26.52
CA VAL A 230 8.45 -6.66 26.50
C VAL A 230 7.51 -5.77 25.68
N LEU A 231 7.55 -4.44 25.89
CA LEU A 231 6.72 -3.46 25.18
C LEU A 231 7.00 -3.45 23.68
N LEU A 232 8.25 -3.62 23.24
CA LEU A 232 8.61 -3.75 21.83
C LEU A 232 7.89 -4.94 21.18
N ARG A 233 7.86 -6.09 21.86
CA ARG A 233 7.16 -7.29 21.37
C ARG A 233 5.65 -7.16 21.43
N LEU A 234 5.11 -6.51 22.47
CA LEU A 234 3.69 -6.16 22.54
C LEU A 234 3.30 -5.26 21.37
N GLY A 235 4.11 -4.25 21.03
CA GLY A 235 3.88 -3.40 19.88
C GLY A 235 3.89 -4.16 18.55
N ARG A 236 4.87 -5.05 18.33
CA ARG A 236 4.90 -5.92 17.14
C ARG A 236 3.69 -6.85 17.06
N PHE A 237 3.27 -7.40 18.19
CA PHE A 237 2.09 -8.24 18.28
C PHE A 237 0.80 -7.48 17.97
N LEU A 238 0.61 -6.30 18.57
CA LEU A 238 -0.54 -5.42 18.27
C LEU A 238 -0.54 -4.96 16.81
N GLN A 239 0.63 -4.67 16.22
CA GLN A 239 0.74 -4.34 14.80
C GLN A 239 0.24 -5.50 13.92
N ALA A 240 0.65 -6.74 14.21
CA ALA A 240 0.13 -7.91 13.51
C ALA A 240 -1.40 -8.06 13.65
N VAL A 241 -1.94 -7.79 14.85
CA VAL A 241 -3.40 -7.80 15.08
C VAL A 241 -4.13 -6.74 14.26
N VAL A 242 -3.50 -5.58 14.00
CA VAL A 242 -4.08 -4.50 13.18
C VAL A 242 -3.98 -4.84 11.68
N GLU A 243 -2.85 -5.35 11.21
CA GLU A 243 -2.60 -5.66 9.79
C GLU A 243 -3.46 -6.83 9.26
N GLU A 244 -3.79 -7.79 10.11
CA GLU A 244 -4.57 -8.98 9.74
C GLU A 244 -6.09 -8.74 9.74
N ARG A 245 -6.53 -7.50 10.04
CA ARG A 245 -7.94 -7.10 9.95
C ARG A 245 -8.21 -6.46 8.59
N PRO A 246 -9.38 -6.70 7.96
CA PRO A 246 -9.73 -6.04 6.71
C PRO A 246 -9.75 -4.52 6.91
N VAL A 247 -8.84 -3.82 6.22
CA VAL A 247 -8.73 -2.35 6.25
C VAL A 247 -9.72 -1.76 5.25
N GLU A 248 -10.66 -0.92 5.73
CA GLU A 248 -11.32 0.05 4.86
C GLU A 248 -10.33 1.20 4.59
N GLU A 249 -10.07 1.54 3.32
CA GLU A 249 -9.13 2.58 2.89
C GLU A 249 -9.64 4.00 3.26
N GLY A 250 -9.59 4.35 4.56
CA GLY A 250 -9.98 5.67 5.07
C GLY A 250 -8.81 6.55 5.53
N ASP A 251 -7.63 5.97 5.76
CA ASP A 251 -6.55 6.64 6.50
C ASP A 251 -5.20 6.66 5.75
N MET A 252 -4.54 7.81 5.73
CA MET A 252 -3.17 8.01 5.24
C MET A 252 -2.09 7.31 6.11
N SER A 253 -2.43 6.31 6.93
CA SER A 253 -1.59 5.81 8.02
C SER A 253 -1.18 4.33 7.95
N GLY A 254 -1.25 3.68 6.78
CA GLY A 254 -0.76 2.32 6.55
C GLY A 254 0.71 2.25 6.07
N PRO A 255 1.54 1.30 6.54
CA PRO A 255 2.86 1.03 5.96
C PRO A 255 2.70 0.27 4.63
N THR A 256 3.58 0.60 3.68
CA THR A 256 3.62 0.19 2.27
C THR A 256 3.98 -1.28 2.03
N GLU A 257 3.37 -1.93 1.03
CA GLU A 257 4.07 -2.77 0.04
C GLU A 257 3.17 -3.10 -1.17
N GLY A 258 3.71 -2.91 -2.39
CA GLY A 258 3.26 -3.62 -3.60
C GLY A 258 1.97 -3.16 -4.30
N VAL A 259 2.13 -2.64 -5.52
CA VAL A 259 1.12 -2.58 -6.59
C VAL A 259 -0.12 -1.73 -6.28
N PHE A 260 -0.12 -0.54 -6.89
CA PHE A 260 -1.28 0.33 -7.03
C PHE A 260 -2.40 -0.39 -7.81
N GLY A 261 -3.17 -1.23 -7.14
CA GLY A 261 -4.43 -1.81 -7.59
C GLY A 261 -5.59 -1.07 -6.94
N SER A 262 -6.59 -0.72 -7.74
CA SER A 262 -7.77 0.00 -7.29
C SER A 262 -8.80 -0.88 -6.60
N SER A 263 -9.28 -0.47 -5.42
CA SER A 263 -10.62 -0.82 -4.89
C SER A 263 -10.82 -0.02 -3.60
N GLY A 264 -11.56 1.10 -3.59
CA GLY A 264 -13.00 1.13 -3.25
C GLY A 264 -13.10 1.52 -1.76
N GLU A 265 -13.54 2.71 -1.35
CA GLU A 265 -14.82 3.38 -1.60
C GLU A 265 -14.62 4.92 -1.67
N GLY A 266 -15.55 5.62 -2.32
CA GLY A 266 -15.48 7.09 -2.50
C GLY A 266 -14.80 7.56 -3.78
N ARG A 267 -14.59 6.66 -4.76
CA ARG A 267 -14.28 7.09 -6.13
C ARG A 267 -15.49 7.83 -6.69
N LEU A 268 -15.35 9.13 -6.89
CA LEU A 268 -15.78 9.72 -8.15
C LEU A 268 -15.08 8.89 -9.23
N THR A 269 -15.76 7.88 -9.75
CA THR A 269 -15.34 7.23 -10.99
C THR A 269 -15.27 8.37 -11.99
N PRO A 270 -14.09 8.71 -12.54
CA PRO A 270 -14.10 9.57 -13.70
C PRO A 270 -14.96 8.84 -14.71
N LEU A 271 -16.11 9.43 -15.06
CA LEU A 271 -16.87 9.00 -16.22
C LEU A 271 -15.87 9.02 -17.36
N HIS A 272 -15.40 7.84 -17.77
CA HIS A 272 -14.73 7.67 -19.04
C HIS A 272 -15.82 7.92 -20.07
N LEU A 273 -16.00 9.20 -20.43
CA LEU A 273 -16.81 9.57 -21.57
C LEU A 273 -16.06 9.03 -22.78
N ILE A 274 -16.49 7.87 -23.25
CA ILE A 274 -16.16 7.37 -24.57
C ILE A 274 -16.99 8.25 -25.51
N TRP A 275 -16.38 9.34 -25.96
CA TRP A 275 -17.02 10.33 -26.85
C TRP A 275 -17.43 9.75 -28.21
N GLU A 276 -17.09 8.49 -28.49
CA GLU A 276 -17.52 7.75 -29.68
C GLU A 276 -19.01 7.35 -29.63
N GLU A 277 -19.63 7.24 -28.45
CA GLU A 277 -21.02 6.77 -28.32
C GLU A 277 -22.07 7.89 -28.10
N LEU A 278 -21.63 9.10 -27.76
CA LEU A 278 -22.51 10.24 -27.46
C LEU A 278 -23.18 10.89 -28.69
N PRO A 279 -22.57 10.96 -29.89
CA PRO A 279 -23.21 11.60 -31.05
C PRO A 279 -24.35 10.76 -31.66
N TYR A 280 -24.31 9.44 -31.47
CA TYR A 280 -25.16 8.50 -32.22
C TYR A 280 -26.44 8.05 -31.48
N SER A 281 -26.60 8.44 -30.22
CA SER A 281 -27.74 8.06 -29.40
C SER A 281 -28.71 9.22 -29.22
N LYS A 282 -29.83 9.23 -29.95
CA LYS A 282 -31.05 9.98 -29.59
C LYS A 282 -31.77 9.35 -28.38
N VAL A 283 -31.04 8.86 -27.38
CA VAL A 283 -31.62 8.36 -26.14
C VAL A 283 -31.20 9.30 -25.03
N GLY A 284 -32.18 10.00 -24.47
CA GLY A 284 -31.97 10.79 -23.26
C GLY A 284 -31.31 9.92 -22.19
N VAL A 285 -30.14 10.33 -21.73
CA VAL A 285 -29.44 9.68 -20.62
C VAL A 285 -30.30 9.86 -19.36
N LYS A 286 -30.98 8.79 -18.95
CA LYS A 286 -31.59 8.71 -17.62
C LYS A 286 -30.54 8.15 -16.66
N VAL A 287 -30.09 9.00 -15.75
CA VAL A 287 -29.30 8.57 -14.59
C VAL A 287 -30.27 7.91 -13.60
N TYR A 288 -30.09 6.62 -13.36
CA TYR A 288 -30.78 5.91 -12.29
C TYR A 288 -29.84 5.80 -11.08
N GLU A 289 -30.26 6.38 -9.96
CA GLU A 289 -29.65 6.11 -8.66
C GLU A 289 -30.15 4.74 -8.16
N HIS A 290 -29.24 3.89 -7.70
CA HIS A 290 -29.49 2.60 -7.03
C HIS A 290 -30.08 1.46 -7.90
N SER A 291 -29.25 0.88 -8.78
CA SER A 291 -29.48 -0.51 -9.23
C SER A 291 -29.03 -1.48 -8.13
N GLY A 292 -29.91 -1.72 -7.15
CA GLY A 292 -29.68 -2.52 -5.95
C GLY A 292 -29.38 -4.01 -6.19
N ALA A 293 -28.20 -4.33 -6.74
CA ALA A 293 -27.66 -5.68 -6.76
C ALA A 293 -26.68 -5.87 -5.59
N LYS A 294 -27.12 -6.59 -4.56
CA LYS A 294 -26.22 -7.16 -3.54
C LYS A 294 -25.48 -8.37 -4.15
N PRO A 295 -24.18 -8.60 -3.88
CA PRO A 295 -23.52 -9.84 -4.29
C PRO A 295 -24.10 -11.05 -3.53
N THR A 296 -24.31 -12.15 -4.26
CA THR A 296 -24.80 -13.42 -3.72
C THR A 296 -23.77 -14.08 -2.80
N PRO A 297 -24.16 -14.60 -1.61
CA PRO A 297 -23.24 -15.17 -0.64
C PRO A 297 -23.10 -16.69 -0.84
N HIS A 298 -22.36 -17.15 -1.85
CA HIS A 298 -22.08 -18.59 -2.00
C HIS A 298 -20.62 -18.87 -2.42
N SER A 299 -19.78 -19.11 -1.41
CA SER A 299 -18.71 -20.11 -1.51
C SER A 299 -18.97 -21.16 -0.42
N THR A 300 -19.25 -22.39 -0.86
CA THR A 300 -19.79 -23.51 -0.05
C THR A 300 -18.70 -24.40 0.57
N PHE A 301 -17.54 -23.85 0.92
CA PHE A 301 -16.56 -24.54 1.75
C PHE A 301 -16.20 -23.72 2.99
N ARG A 302 -17.08 -23.77 4.00
CA ARG A 302 -16.71 -23.45 5.39
C ARG A 302 -16.28 -24.73 6.09
N LEU A 303 -15.00 -24.80 6.44
CA LEU A 303 -14.54 -25.71 7.48
C LEU A 303 -15.31 -25.41 8.78
N ARG A 304 -15.65 -26.47 9.52
CA ARG A 304 -16.52 -26.51 10.72
C ARG A 304 -16.54 -25.22 11.55
N PRO A 305 -17.73 -24.77 12.02
CA PRO A 305 -17.80 -23.79 13.10
C PRO A 305 -17.10 -24.34 14.34
N GLU A 306 -16.30 -23.50 15.00
CA GLU A 306 -15.74 -23.78 16.31
C GLU A 306 -16.86 -24.20 17.27
N VAL A 307 -16.69 -25.37 17.89
CA VAL A 307 -17.53 -25.79 19.00
C VAL A 307 -17.17 -24.88 20.17
N ASP A 308 -18.13 -24.09 20.63
CA ASP A 308 -18.08 -23.39 21.91
C ASP A 308 -17.80 -24.40 23.03
N THR A 309 -16.54 -24.53 23.43
CA THR A 309 -16.20 -25.12 24.73
C THR A 309 -16.42 -24.04 25.79
N GLY A 310 -17.42 -24.28 26.63
CA GLY A 310 -18.02 -23.32 27.54
C GLY A 310 -17.08 -22.53 28.46
N THR A 311 -17.51 -21.29 28.72
CA THR A 311 -17.32 -20.52 29.95
C THR A 311 -15.90 -20.52 30.56
N ALA A 312 -15.01 -19.71 29.99
CA ALA A 312 -14.01 -18.93 30.75
C ALA A 312 -13.33 -17.88 29.85
N VAL A 313 -13.51 -16.60 30.21
CA VAL A 313 -12.60 -15.45 30.00
C VAL A 313 -11.84 -15.39 28.66
N GLY A 314 -12.42 -14.68 27.70
CA GLY A 314 -11.69 -14.28 26.49
C GLY A 314 -12.56 -13.43 25.58
N GLU A 315 -12.93 -12.22 26.02
CA GLU A 315 -13.51 -11.24 25.10
C GLU A 315 -12.52 -11.03 23.94
N SER A 316 -12.86 -11.55 22.77
CA SER A 316 -12.13 -11.25 21.54
C SER A 316 -12.09 -9.73 21.37
N LEU A 317 -10.95 -9.14 20.98
CA LEU A 317 -10.78 -7.70 20.72
C LEU A 317 -11.55 -7.22 19.46
N ASN A 318 -12.77 -7.71 19.27
CA ASN A 318 -13.61 -7.51 18.11
C ASN A 318 -14.64 -6.39 18.35
N SER A 319 -14.79 -5.92 19.59
CA SER A 319 -15.65 -4.79 19.96
C SER A 319 -14.81 -3.62 20.51
N ALA A 320 -15.32 -2.40 20.35
CA ALA A 320 -14.73 -1.21 20.96
C ALA A 320 -14.66 -1.33 22.49
N GLU A 321 -15.66 -1.97 23.11
CA GLU A 321 -15.72 -2.20 24.57
C GLU A 321 -14.60 -3.12 25.07
N ALA A 322 -14.28 -4.20 24.36
CA ALA A 322 -13.16 -5.08 24.70
C ALA A 322 -11.82 -4.35 24.61
N VAL A 323 -11.66 -3.47 23.61
CA VAL A 323 -10.47 -2.61 23.47
C VAL A 323 -10.41 -1.59 24.61
N GLN A 324 -11.53 -0.98 25.02
CA GLN A 324 -11.59 -0.06 26.16
C GLN A 324 -11.22 -0.76 27.47
N SER A 325 -11.77 -1.95 27.72
CA SER A 325 -11.47 -2.78 28.90
C SER A 325 -9.98 -3.08 29.01
N PHE A 326 -9.36 -3.52 27.91
CA PHE A 326 -7.93 -3.78 27.88
C PHE A 326 -7.09 -2.49 28.04
N ALA A 327 -7.44 -1.42 27.31
CA ALA A 327 -6.76 -0.13 27.40
C ALA A 327 -6.86 0.48 28.81
N ALA A 328 -7.99 0.29 29.50
CA ALA A 328 -8.19 0.76 30.88
C ALA A 328 -7.18 0.16 31.86
N THR A 329 -6.70 -1.05 31.56
CA THR A 329 -5.66 -1.74 32.33
C THR A 329 -4.25 -1.36 31.88
N LEU A 330 -4.01 -1.31 30.57
CA LEU A 330 -2.67 -1.09 30.01
C LEU A 330 -2.20 0.37 30.10
N VAL A 331 -3.07 1.36 29.84
CA VAL A 331 -2.69 2.78 29.75
C VAL A 331 -2.08 3.32 31.06
N PRO A 332 -2.65 3.04 32.25
CA PRO A 332 -2.01 3.45 33.50
C PRO A 332 -0.60 2.88 33.67
N LEU A 333 -0.37 1.62 33.29
CA LEU A 333 0.95 1.00 33.35
C LEU A 333 1.93 1.67 32.37
N LEU A 334 1.48 2.01 31.17
CA LEU A 334 2.29 2.75 30.20
C LEU A 334 2.68 4.15 30.71
N LEU A 335 1.78 4.83 31.43
CA LEU A 335 2.05 6.11 32.07
C LEU A 335 3.07 5.98 33.22
N GLU A 336 2.96 4.93 34.03
CA GLU A 336 3.98 4.65 35.06
C GLU A 336 5.35 4.38 34.43
N VAL A 337 5.41 3.63 33.33
CA VAL A 337 6.65 3.38 32.55
C VAL A 337 7.22 4.69 31.99
N TRP A 338 6.36 5.59 31.50
CA TRP A 338 6.77 6.91 31.02
C TRP A 338 7.37 7.78 32.13
N VAL A 339 6.73 7.81 33.29
CA VAL A 339 7.21 8.58 34.46
C VAL A 339 8.52 8.02 34.99
N GLU A 340 8.67 6.69 35.06
CA GLU A 340 9.91 6.03 35.45
C GLU A 340 11.06 6.42 34.51
N ALA A 341 10.84 6.42 33.19
CA ALA A 341 11.84 6.82 32.19
C ALA A 341 12.19 8.32 32.28
N SER A 342 11.22 9.17 32.60
CA SER A 342 11.41 10.62 32.70
C SER A 342 12.17 11.02 33.98
N THR A 343 11.97 10.29 35.08
CA THR A 343 12.58 10.57 36.38
C THR A 343 13.98 10.00 36.52
N SER A 344 14.32 8.90 35.84
CA SER A 344 15.69 8.37 35.83
C SER A 344 16.72 9.32 35.22
N ASP A 345 16.27 10.28 34.39
CA ASP A 345 17.14 11.19 33.64
C ASP A 345 17.32 12.57 34.27
N SER A 346 16.64 12.90 35.38
CA SER A 346 16.74 14.23 36.03
C SER A 346 17.88 14.28 37.07
N PRO A 347 19.03 14.92 36.79
CA PRO A 347 20.06 15.12 37.79
C PRO A 347 19.76 16.42 38.53
N GLY A 348 19.21 16.32 39.75
CA GLY A 348 19.19 17.39 40.76
C GLY A 348 18.69 18.79 40.31
N ASN A 349 17.43 19.10 40.64
CA ASN A 349 16.86 20.44 40.89
C ASN A 349 17.05 21.60 39.89
N SER A 350 17.69 21.45 38.73
CA SER A 350 17.68 22.49 37.68
C SER A 350 16.60 22.19 36.63
N THR A 351 15.66 23.12 36.45
CA THR A 351 14.57 23.04 35.47
C THR A 351 15.03 23.18 34.02
N ASP A 352 16.27 23.61 33.78
CA ASP A 352 16.80 23.99 32.45
C ASP A 352 17.13 22.80 31.51
N GLY A 353 17.10 21.55 31.99
CA GLY A 353 17.45 20.36 31.19
C GLY A 353 16.33 19.33 31.04
N ALA A 354 15.11 19.60 31.52
CA ALA A 354 14.05 18.59 31.66
C ALA A 354 13.49 18.05 30.33
N HIS A 355 13.78 18.72 29.22
CA HIS A 355 13.40 18.30 27.85
C HIS A 355 14.44 17.38 27.20
N LEU A 356 15.65 17.24 27.78
CA LEU A 356 16.74 16.43 27.23
C LEU A 356 16.71 15.01 27.79
N LEU A 357 16.59 14.02 26.91
CA LEU A 357 16.41 12.60 27.25
C LEU A 357 17.65 11.76 26.91
N SER A 358 17.88 10.69 27.68
CA SER A 358 18.80 9.62 27.30
C SER A 358 18.23 8.78 26.14
N PRO A 359 19.09 8.11 25.34
CA PRO A 359 18.64 7.20 24.28
C PRO A 359 17.69 6.09 24.75
N ASP A 360 17.91 5.57 25.95
CA ASP A 360 17.08 4.51 26.54
C ASP A 360 15.69 5.06 26.93
N ALA A 361 15.62 6.24 27.56
CA ALA A 361 14.35 6.89 27.88
C ALA A 361 13.56 7.26 26.62
N MET A 362 14.21 7.79 25.58
CA MET A 362 13.58 8.08 24.29
C MET A 362 12.95 6.83 23.66
N SER A 363 13.65 5.70 23.73
CA SER A 363 13.17 4.42 23.17
C SER A 363 11.94 3.91 23.93
N VAL A 364 11.93 4.02 25.26
CA VAL A 364 10.78 3.68 26.11
C VAL A 364 9.58 4.57 25.78
N MET A 365 9.78 5.89 25.75
CA MET A 365 8.72 6.86 25.47
C MET A 365 8.13 6.66 24.07
N PHE A 366 8.97 6.43 23.07
CA PHE A 366 8.52 6.15 21.70
C PHE A 366 7.68 4.89 21.63
N GLN A 367 8.08 3.83 22.35
CA GLN A 367 7.33 2.59 22.36
C GLN A 367 5.98 2.72 23.08
N VAL A 368 5.91 3.49 24.17
CA VAL A 368 4.65 3.83 24.84
C VAL A 368 3.69 4.51 23.86
N LEU A 369 4.15 5.53 23.15
CA LEU A 369 3.32 6.26 22.18
C LEU A 369 2.89 5.37 21.01
N SER A 370 3.79 4.50 20.53
CA SER A 370 3.50 3.55 19.47
C SER A 370 2.39 2.57 19.89
N ILE A 371 2.43 2.04 21.11
CA ILE A 371 1.37 1.17 21.64
C ILE A 371 0.04 1.94 21.75
N LEU A 372 0.07 3.20 22.23
CA LEU A 372 -1.13 4.04 22.28
C LEU A 372 -1.73 4.32 20.89
N GLN A 373 -0.91 4.40 19.84
CA GLN A 373 -1.40 4.47 18.46
C GLN A 373 -2.06 3.17 18.01
N LEU A 374 -1.42 2.03 18.30
CA LEU A 374 -1.94 0.72 17.91
C LEU A 374 -3.26 0.38 18.61
N LEU A 375 -3.40 0.69 19.90
CA LEU A 375 -4.64 0.48 20.64
C LEU A 375 -5.85 1.15 19.98
N ARG A 376 -5.66 2.34 19.39
CA ARG A 376 -6.72 3.06 18.67
C ARG A 376 -7.04 2.41 17.32
N LYS A 377 -6.01 1.94 16.62
CA LYS A 377 -6.15 1.24 15.33
C LYS A 377 -6.78 -0.15 15.47
N LEU A 378 -6.91 -0.71 16.67
CA LEU A 378 -7.60 -1.98 16.90
C LEU A 378 -9.09 -1.89 16.54
N ALA A 379 -9.74 -0.72 16.61
CA ALA A 379 -11.10 -0.58 16.10
C ALA A 379 -11.08 -0.35 14.58
N PRO A 380 -11.64 -1.25 13.75
CA PRO A 380 -11.55 -1.13 12.30
C PRO A 380 -12.49 -0.06 11.72
N GLN A 381 -13.67 0.14 12.33
CA GLN A 381 -14.67 1.08 11.84
C GLN A 381 -14.43 2.50 12.38
N GLN A 382 -14.57 3.50 11.51
CA GLN A 382 -14.29 4.89 11.85
C GLN A 382 -15.17 5.42 13.00
N GLU A 383 -16.43 4.99 13.09
CA GLU A 383 -17.33 5.35 14.20
C GLU A 383 -16.82 4.81 15.55
N HIS A 384 -16.32 3.58 15.57
CA HIS A 384 -15.73 2.97 16.76
C HIS A 384 -14.40 3.63 17.14
N GLN A 385 -13.60 4.07 16.18
CA GLN A 385 -12.39 4.85 16.43
C GLN A 385 -12.71 6.21 17.04
N ASP A 386 -13.70 6.94 16.50
CA ASP A 386 -14.15 8.23 17.04
C ASP A 386 -14.68 8.06 18.49
N ALA A 387 -15.42 6.97 18.77
CA ALA A 387 -15.90 6.64 20.11
C ALA A 387 -14.75 6.31 21.09
N LEU A 388 -13.74 5.57 20.62
CA LEU A 388 -12.53 5.29 21.40
C LEU A 388 -11.73 6.57 21.67
N ASP A 389 -11.52 7.43 20.69
CA ASP A 389 -10.81 8.71 20.85
C ASP A 389 -11.54 9.60 21.87
N ALA A 390 -12.88 9.65 21.82
CA ALA A 390 -13.70 10.36 22.80
C ALA A 390 -13.56 9.77 24.22
N TRP A 391 -13.50 8.45 24.35
CA TRP A 391 -13.26 7.78 25.63
C TRP A 391 -11.85 8.05 26.18
N PHE A 392 -10.80 7.91 25.36
CA PHE A 392 -9.42 8.24 25.74
C PHE A 392 -9.28 9.68 26.20
N ARG A 393 -9.93 10.61 25.50
CA ARG A 393 -9.97 12.02 25.87
C ARG A 393 -10.61 12.22 27.25
N LYS A 394 -11.78 11.61 27.48
CA LYS A 394 -12.51 11.72 28.75
C LYS A 394 -11.68 11.17 29.92
N GLU A 395 -11.04 10.03 29.73
CA GLU A 395 -10.40 9.28 30.82
C GLU A 395 -8.95 9.69 31.11
N TYR A 396 -8.17 10.09 30.09
CA TYR A 396 -6.71 10.22 30.20
C TYR A 396 -6.12 11.55 29.71
N LEU A 397 -6.90 12.46 29.12
CA LEU A 397 -6.34 13.72 28.59
C LEU A 397 -5.60 14.54 29.66
N GLY A 398 -6.09 14.57 30.90
CA GLY A 398 -5.45 15.27 32.00
C GLY A 398 -4.05 14.73 32.31
N GLU A 399 -3.92 13.41 32.44
CA GLU A 399 -2.64 12.73 32.67
C GLU A 399 -1.70 12.91 31.47
N PHE A 400 -2.21 12.85 30.24
CA PHE A 400 -1.40 13.08 29.04
C PHE A 400 -0.87 14.51 28.94
N LYS A 401 -1.68 15.53 29.28
CA LYS A 401 -1.19 16.91 29.37
C LYS A 401 -0.08 17.04 30.40
N GLN A 402 -0.26 16.45 31.58
CA GLN A 402 0.70 16.52 32.67
C GLN A 402 2.03 15.82 32.34
N HIS A 403 1.98 14.65 31.68
CA HIS A 403 3.16 13.83 31.45
C HIS A 403 3.82 14.04 30.09
N PHE A 404 3.05 14.25 29.02
CA PHE A 404 3.56 14.35 27.64
C PHE A 404 3.85 15.80 27.23
N MET A 405 3.00 16.76 27.65
CA MET A 405 3.13 18.16 27.18
C MET A 405 4.03 19.02 28.06
N LYS A 406 4.33 18.61 29.30
CA LYS A 406 5.08 19.43 30.26
C LYS A 406 6.47 19.85 29.78
N ASN A 407 7.19 18.95 29.10
CA ASN A 407 8.56 19.18 28.61
C ASN A 407 8.66 19.07 27.07
N PHE A 408 7.52 19.17 26.37
CA PHE A 408 7.50 19.09 24.91
C PHE A 408 8.01 20.41 24.29
N PRO A 409 8.83 20.38 23.22
CA PRO A 409 9.38 19.22 22.52
C PRO A 409 10.63 18.63 23.18
N TYR A 410 10.81 17.31 23.06
CA TYR A 410 11.94 16.58 23.65
C TYR A 410 13.18 16.59 22.74
N GLY A 411 14.39 16.65 23.34
CA GLY A 411 15.68 16.63 22.65
C GLY A 411 16.63 15.55 23.19
N THR A 412 17.76 15.32 22.51
CA THR A 412 18.79 14.38 22.97
C THR A 412 19.76 15.04 23.94
N ARG A 413 20.11 14.33 25.02
CA ARG A 413 21.17 14.75 25.94
C ARG A 413 22.55 14.33 25.41
N ASP A 414 23.43 15.30 25.16
CA ASP A 414 24.82 15.02 24.78
C ASP A 414 25.63 14.52 25.99
N THR A 415 26.03 13.25 25.98
CA THR A 415 27.04 12.76 26.94
C THR A 415 28.44 12.95 26.35
N PRO A 416 29.37 13.69 27.00
CA PRO A 416 30.75 13.74 26.54
C PRO A 416 31.36 12.34 26.62
N ARG A 417 31.84 11.83 25.47
CA ARG A 417 32.54 10.54 25.40
C ARG A 417 33.83 10.60 26.22
N HIS A 418 33.76 10.21 27.49
CA HIS A 418 34.97 9.92 28.26
C HIS A 418 35.67 8.71 27.62
N LYS A 419 36.84 8.93 27.02
CA LYS A 419 37.77 7.88 26.57
C LYS A 419 38.17 7.02 27.78
N LYS A 420 37.41 5.98 28.10
CA LYS A 420 37.86 4.94 29.04
C LYS A 420 38.89 4.07 28.34
N LYS A 421 40.12 4.13 28.84
CA LYS A 421 41.22 3.21 28.54
C LYS A 421 40.72 1.77 28.57
N VAL A 422 40.93 1.06 27.47
CA VAL A 422 40.67 -0.37 27.32
C VAL A 422 41.53 -1.14 28.33
N ASN A 423 40.89 -1.81 29.30
CA ASN A 423 41.51 -2.90 30.05
C ASN A 423 40.84 -4.20 29.60
N LEU A 424 41.58 -4.99 28.83
CA LEU A 424 41.20 -6.32 28.37
C LEU A 424 41.22 -7.30 29.56
N LYS A 425 40.05 -7.58 30.16
CA LYS A 425 39.82 -8.86 30.85
C LYS A 425 38.44 -9.40 30.51
N ARG A 426 38.47 -10.64 30.02
CA ARG A 426 37.41 -11.46 29.42
C ARG A 426 36.22 -11.62 30.38
N SER A 427 35.10 -10.95 30.08
CA SER A 427 33.78 -11.29 30.63
C SER A 427 32.89 -11.71 29.46
N LYS A 428 32.20 -12.84 29.60
CA LYS A 428 31.30 -13.42 28.59
C LYS A 428 30.24 -12.38 28.21
N GLN A 429 30.28 -11.89 26.98
CA GLN A 429 29.21 -11.09 26.37
C GLN A 429 27.94 -11.95 26.27
N THR A 430 26.97 -11.69 27.15
CA THR A 430 25.56 -11.86 26.81
C THR A 430 25.22 -10.78 25.78
N ALA A 431 24.59 -11.20 24.68
CA ALA A 431 24.19 -10.33 23.59
C ALA A 431 23.24 -9.25 24.11
N ALA A 432 23.70 -8.00 24.16
CA ALA A 432 22.83 -6.86 24.36
C ALA A 432 21.81 -6.81 23.22
N VAL A 433 20.54 -6.62 23.56
CA VAL A 433 19.48 -6.33 22.58
C VAL A 433 19.96 -5.16 21.70
N PRO A 434 19.96 -5.28 20.35
CA PRO A 434 20.28 -4.15 19.50
C PRO A 434 19.20 -3.08 19.73
N GLY A 435 19.52 -2.04 20.49
CA GLY A 435 18.59 -0.96 20.80
C GLY A 435 18.23 -0.21 19.52
N LEU A 436 16.93 -0.06 19.23
CA LEU A 436 16.46 0.90 18.23
C LEU A 436 16.90 2.29 18.70
N THR A 437 17.84 2.93 18.00
CA THR A 437 18.16 4.32 18.26
C THR A 437 17.03 5.19 17.70
N VAL A 438 16.14 5.68 18.57
CA VAL A 438 15.05 6.56 18.20
C VAL A 438 15.55 8.00 18.07
N GLU A 439 15.29 8.64 16.92
CA GLU A 439 15.57 10.06 16.74
C GLU A 439 14.55 10.94 17.50
N PRO A 440 14.96 12.06 18.12
CA PRO A 440 14.04 12.96 18.85
C PRO A 440 12.86 13.44 18.02
N LEU A 441 13.10 13.68 16.72
CA LEU A 441 12.07 14.13 15.80
C LEU A 441 10.97 13.07 15.62
N ALA A 442 11.33 11.78 15.54
CA ALA A 442 10.35 10.71 15.44
C ALA A 442 9.48 10.61 16.70
N LEU A 443 10.09 10.76 17.89
CA LEU A 443 9.38 10.80 19.17
C LEU A 443 8.36 11.96 19.21
N ASN A 444 8.81 13.17 18.92
CA ASN A 444 7.95 14.35 18.96
C ASN A 444 6.81 14.28 17.94
N ILE A 445 7.05 13.80 16.72
CA ILE A 445 5.98 13.62 15.71
C ILE A 445 4.95 12.59 16.19
N THR A 446 5.40 11.46 16.75
CA THR A 446 4.52 10.41 17.26
C THR A 446 3.67 10.92 18.43
N LEU A 447 4.27 11.73 19.32
CA LEU A 447 3.57 12.42 20.39
C LEU A 447 2.51 13.37 19.83
N CYS A 448 2.85 14.20 18.83
CA CYS A 448 1.88 15.05 18.16
C CYS A 448 0.70 14.25 17.62
N GLN A 449 0.93 13.11 16.97
CA GLN A 449 -0.15 12.25 16.44
C GLN A 449 -1.06 11.69 17.54
N VAL A 450 -0.48 11.27 18.69
CA VAL A 450 -1.24 10.79 19.85
C VAL A 450 -2.06 11.91 20.50
N MET A 451 -1.49 13.10 20.63
CA MET A 451 -2.20 14.21 21.24
C MET A 451 -3.29 14.77 20.32
N VAL A 452 -3.00 14.97 19.03
CA VAL A 452 -3.93 15.54 18.06
C VAL A 452 -5.16 14.67 17.84
N SER A 453 -5.05 13.35 17.92
CA SER A 453 -6.23 12.48 17.82
C SER A 453 -7.24 12.68 18.95
N LEU A 454 -6.80 13.19 20.11
CA LEU A 454 -7.68 13.47 21.24
C LEU A 454 -8.36 14.84 21.13
N SER A 455 -8.06 15.60 20.07
CA SER A 455 -8.72 16.88 19.79
C SER A 455 -10.19 16.65 19.43
N GLN A 456 -11.07 17.50 19.95
CA GLN A 456 -12.48 17.45 19.64
C GLN A 456 -12.71 18.11 18.27
N ARG A 457 -13.64 17.56 17.49
CA ARG A 457 -14.14 18.24 16.30
C ARG A 457 -14.78 19.56 16.72
N GLN A 458 -14.15 20.67 16.40
CA GLN A 458 -14.67 21.98 16.79
C GLN A 458 -15.87 22.35 15.92
N GLY A 459 -16.98 22.71 16.58
CA GLY A 459 -18.02 23.54 15.97
C GLY A 459 -17.52 24.99 15.84
N LEU A 460 -18.10 25.77 14.93
CA LEU A 460 -17.75 27.18 14.75
C LEU A 460 -17.99 27.95 16.06
N GLY A 461 -16.95 28.23 16.86
CA GLY A 461 -17.11 29.18 17.96
C GLY A 461 -16.04 29.32 19.03
N ARG A 462 -15.33 28.25 19.48
CA ARG A 462 -14.29 28.38 20.53
C ARG A 462 -13.19 27.32 20.43
N GLU A 463 -11.92 27.74 20.50
CA GLU A 463 -10.78 26.83 20.69
C GLU A 463 -10.74 26.33 22.14
N THR A 464 -11.45 25.25 22.45
CA THR A 464 -11.44 24.62 23.80
C THR A 464 -10.11 23.95 24.16
N ASP A 465 -9.32 23.58 23.15
CA ASP A 465 -8.07 22.81 23.27
C ASP A 465 -6.81 23.62 22.95
N GLY A 466 -6.92 24.96 22.83
CA GLY A 466 -5.85 25.84 22.36
C GLY A 466 -4.58 25.83 23.23
N ASP A 467 -4.71 25.56 24.53
CA ASP A 467 -3.62 25.54 25.52
C ASP A 467 -2.54 24.50 25.20
N TRP A 468 -2.91 23.32 24.70
CA TRP A 468 -1.98 22.25 24.37
C TRP A 468 -1.86 22.00 22.85
N LEU A 469 -2.84 22.41 22.04
CA LEU A 469 -2.72 22.34 20.59
C LEU A 469 -1.76 23.38 20.01
N THR A 470 -1.64 24.56 20.62
CA THR A 470 -0.78 25.64 20.10
C THR A 470 0.70 25.24 20.06
N PRO A 471 1.31 24.68 21.13
CA PRO A 471 2.68 24.17 21.07
C PRO A 471 2.89 23.10 19.98
N LEU A 472 1.91 22.21 19.79
CA LEU A 472 1.96 21.18 18.74
C LEU A 472 1.90 21.78 17.34
N ARG A 473 1.02 22.77 17.11
CA ARG A 473 0.91 23.51 15.84
C ARG A 473 2.23 24.23 15.52
N THR A 474 2.78 24.95 16.49
CA THR A 474 4.07 25.65 16.36
C THR A 474 5.17 24.67 16.00
N PHE A 475 5.29 23.55 16.71
CA PHE A 475 6.29 22.52 16.42
C PHE A 475 6.15 21.97 14.99
N VAL A 476 4.93 21.61 14.55
CA VAL A 476 4.68 21.08 13.20
C VAL A 476 5.02 22.12 12.13
N ARG A 477 4.58 23.37 12.30
CA ARG A 477 4.86 24.47 11.39
C ARG A 477 6.36 24.71 11.28
N ASP A 478 7.04 24.85 12.42
CA ASP A 478 8.46 25.19 12.45
C ASP A 478 9.29 24.03 11.87
N THR A 479 8.91 22.78 12.13
CA THR A 479 9.56 21.60 11.52
C THR A 479 9.44 21.58 9.98
N LEU A 480 8.29 21.96 9.43
CA LEU A 480 8.07 22.03 7.98
C LEU A 480 8.68 23.29 7.34
N SER A 481 8.75 24.39 8.09
CA SER A 481 9.24 25.68 7.62
C SER A 481 10.77 25.80 7.72
N ASN A 482 11.40 25.03 8.60
CA ASN A 482 12.85 24.96 8.68
C ASN A 482 13.42 24.13 7.52
N GLU A 483 14.60 24.49 7.01
CA GLU A 483 15.29 23.78 5.92
C GLU A 483 15.89 22.42 6.35
N VAL A 484 15.24 21.72 7.29
CA VAL A 484 15.65 20.41 7.78
C VAL A 484 15.28 19.35 6.75
N LYS A 485 16.24 18.51 6.36
CA LYS A 485 15.99 17.35 5.49
C LYS A 485 15.25 16.27 6.28
N LEU A 486 13.96 16.13 6.02
CA LEU A 486 13.11 15.09 6.60
C LEU A 486 13.24 13.78 5.81
N SER A 487 13.34 12.66 6.51
CA SER A 487 13.17 11.34 5.88
C SER A 487 11.74 11.14 5.39
N TYR A 488 11.54 10.24 4.41
CA TYR A 488 10.20 9.91 3.89
C TYR A 488 9.22 9.54 5.02
N ARG A 489 9.65 8.72 5.98
CA ARG A 489 8.83 8.30 7.12
C ARG A 489 8.46 9.47 8.03
N GLN A 490 9.42 10.35 8.35
CA GLN A 490 9.15 11.54 9.17
C GLN A 490 8.16 12.48 8.50
N LEU A 491 8.35 12.78 7.21
CA LEU A 491 7.42 13.63 6.48
C LEU A 491 6.03 13.00 6.38
N HIS A 492 5.94 11.71 6.09
CA HIS A 492 4.66 10.99 6.04
C HIS A 492 3.90 11.09 7.36
N MET A 493 4.57 10.83 8.49
CA MET A 493 3.96 10.97 9.81
C MET A 493 3.51 12.42 10.08
N LEU A 494 4.33 13.40 9.70
CA LEU A 494 4.03 14.82 9.90
C LEU A 494 2.83 15.30 9.06
N LEU A 495 2.75 14.87 7.81
CA LEU A 495 1.60 15.15 6.94
C LEU A 495 0.32 14.50 7.47
N GLY A 496 0.41 13.29 8.05
CA GLY A 496 -0.70 12.67 8.77
C GLY A 496 -1.19 13.51 9.96
N THR A 497 -0.27 14.11 10.72
CA THR A 497 -0.60 15.04 11.81
C THR A 497 -1.30 16.29 11.28
N VAL A 498 -0.75 16.93 10.22
CA VAL A 498 -1.34 18.10 9.58
C VAL A 498 -2.75 17.78 9.08
N TRP A 499 -2.92 16.65 8.41
CA TRP A 499 -4.21 16.17 7.93
C TRP A 499 -5.24 16.13 9.07
N LYS A 500 -4.94 15.40 10.15
CA LYS A 500 -5.86 15.30 11.29
C LYS A 500 -6.17 16.67 11.89
N MET A 501 -5.17 17.54 12.08
CA MET A 501 -5.37 18.91 12.60
C MET A 501 -6.33 19.75 11.73
N VAL A 502 -6.18 19.71 10.40
CA VAL A 502 -7.02 20.47 9.45
C VAL A 502 -8.49 20.00 9.50
N PHE A 503 -8.72 18.69 9.59
CA PHE A 503 -10.06 18.13 9.63
C PHE A 503 -10.75 18.22 11.00
N THR A 504 -10.00 18.19 12.12
CA THR A 504 -10.56 18.30 13.47
C THR A 504 -10.83 19.74 13.88
N GLN A 505 -9.90 20.67 13.64
CA GLN A 505 -10.02 22.06 14.12
C GLN A 505 -10.95 22.90 13.24
N ARG A 506 -11.07 22.60 11.93
CA ARG A 506 -11.92 23.32 10.96
C ARG A 506 -11.78 24.86 10.97
N SER A 507 -10.65 25.36 11.46
CA SER A 507 -10.36 26.78 11.56
C SER A 507 -9.63 27.26 10.31
N LYS A 508 -10.11 28.36 9.73
CA LYS A 508 -9.50 28.95 8.53
C LYS A 508 -8.06 29.39 8.77
N THR A 509 -7.79 30.06 9.90
CA THR A 509 -6.45 30.58 10.22
C THR A 509 -5.44 29.45 10.37
N VAL A 510 -5.82 28.41 11.12
CA VAL A 510 -4.99 27.23 11.36
C VAL A 510 -4.71 26.47 10.08
N THR A 511 -5.76 26.30 9.25
CA THR A 511 -5.63 25.59 7.98
C THR A 511 -4.68 26.33 7.04
N GLU A 512 -4.81 27.64 6.92
CA GLU A 512 -3.90 28.43 6.09
C GLU A 512 -2.46 28.38 6.61
N ASP A 513 -2.24 28.49 7.93
CA ASP A 513 -0.89 28.44 8.53
C ASP A 513 -0.22 27.07 8.30
N LEU A 514 -0.93 25.98 8.56
CA LEU A 514 -0.41 24.63 8.37
C LEU A 514 -0.18 24.30 6.89
N LEU A 515 -1.12 24.66 6.00
CA LEU A 515 -0.94 24.44 4.56
C LEU A 515 0.17 25.31 3.99
N ALA A 516 0.37 26.53 4.51
CA ALA A 516 1.50 27.37 4.11
C ALA A 516 2.84 26.72 4.47
N ALA A 517 2.95 26.09 5.65
CA ALA A 517 4.15 25.37 6.06
C ALA A 517 4.44 24.16 5.14
N VAL A 518 3.41 23.37 4.81
CA VAL A 518 3.56 22.26 3.85
C VAL A 518 3.94 22.78 2.46
N TYR A 519 3.39 23.93 2.05
CA TYR A 519 3.66 24.53 0.75
C TYR A 519 5.09 25.05 0.65
N PHE A 520 5.58 25.66 1.73
CA PHE A 520 6.98 26.08 1.84
C PHE A 520 7.93 24.88 1.65
N TYR A 521 7.66 23.77 2.34
CA TYR A 521 8.43 22.54 2.16
C TYR A 521 8.33 22.01 0.72
N TYR A 522 7.15 22.05 0.09
CA TYR A 522 6.94 21.64 -1.30
C TYR A 522 7.74 22.46 -2.33
N GLN A 523 8.02 23.73 -2.05
CA GLN A 523 8.75 24.63 -2.94
C GLN A 523 10.28 24.40 -2.91
N GLN A 524 10.80 23.57 -2.01
CA GLN A 524 12.23 23.28 -1.95
C GLN A 524 12.73 22.59 -3.24
N ARG A 525 13.89 23.01 -3.74
CA ARG A 525 14.43 22.59 -5.05
C ARG A 525 15.02 21.17 -5.05
N HIS A 526 15.47 20.67 -3.91
CA HIS A 526 16.25 19.41 -3.80
C HIS A 526 15.46 18.25 -3.20
N LEU A 527 14.15 18.18 -3.45
CA LEU A 527 13.31 17.08 -2.96
C LEU A 527 13.50 15.82 -3.81
N THR A 528 13.51 14.65 -3.15
CA THR A 528 13.45 13.37 -3.86
C THR A 528 12.12 13.20 -4.58
N LEU A 529 12.09 12.35 -5.62
CA LEU A 529 10.88 11.99 -6.35
C LEU A 529 9.77 11.45 -5.43
N GLN A 530 10.12 10.59 -4.49
CA GLN A 530 9.19 10.00 -3.52
C GLN A 530 8.59 11.08 -2.60
N THR A 531 9.43 11.98 -2.09
CA THR A 531 9.00 13.12 -1.27
C THR A 531 8.05 14.04 -2.01
N ARG A 532 8.39 14.43 -3.25
CA ARG A 532 7.55 15.32 -4.07
C ARG A 532 6.21 14.67 -4.42
N SER A 533 6.23 13.37 -4.71
CA SER A 533 5.02 12.56 -4.96
C SER A 533 4.10 12.49 -3.75
N LEU A 534 4.67 12.36 -2.54
CA LEU A 534 3.91 12.32 -1.30
C LEU A 534 3.21 13.65 -1.02
N LEU A 535 3.90 14.77 -1.19
CA LEU A 535 3.33 16.12 -1.01
C LEU A 535 2.25 16.42 -2.06
N LEU A 536 2.47 16.03 -3.31
CA LEU A 536 1.46 16.14 -4.37
C LEU A 536 0.20 15.34 -4.00
N SER A 537 0.38 14.11 -3.53
CA SER A 537 -0.74 13.27 -3.08
C SER A 537 -1.47 13.89 -1.89
N PHE A 538 -0.76 14.51 -0.95
CA PHE A 538 -1.36 15.17 0.20
C PHE A 538 -2.33 16.28 -0.24
N TYR A 539 -1.88 17.22 -1.08
CA TYR A 539 -2.73 18.30 -1.57
C TYR A 539 -3.85 17.82 -2.49
N SER A 540 -3.57 16.83 -3.36
CA SER A 540 -4.57 16.25 -4.24
C SER A 540 -5.71 15.59 -3.45
N LYS A 541 -5.38 14.79 -2.42
CA LYS A 541 -6.38 14.20 -1.52
C LYS A 541 -7.14 15.26 -0.73
N LEU A 542 -6.44 16.28 -0.23
CA LEU A 542 -7.06 17.39 0.51
C LEU A 542 -8.09 18.14 -0.36
N TYR A 543 -7.74 18.40 -1.62
CA TYR A 543 -8.65 19.03 -2.57
C TYR A 543 -9.86 18.15 -2.90
N LEU A 544 -9.66 16.85 -3.10
CA LEU A 544 -10.76 15.93 -3.39
C LEU A 544 -11.78 15.89 -2.24
N GLN A 545 -11.31 15.98 -0.99
CA GLN A 545 -12.14 15.99 0.22
C GLN A 545 -12.62 17.38 0.66
N GLU A 546 -12.46 18.43 -0.15
CA GLU A 546 -12.92 19.79 0.17
C GLU A 546 -14.45 19.88 0.41
N GLN A 547 -15.22 18.96 -0.17
CA GLN A 547 -16.69 18.95 -0.07
C GLN A 547 -17.12 18.85 1.40
N GLY A 548 -17.92 19.83 1.86
CA GLY A 548 -18.36 19.92 3.26
C GLY A 548 -17.39 20.67 4.19
N HIS A 549 -16.25 21.16 3.69
CA HIS A 549 -15.22 21.84 4.48
C HIS A 549 -14.90 23.24 3.94
N THR A 550 -15.68 24.25 4.37
CA THR A 550 -15.57 25.63 3.89
C THR A 550 -14.21 26.29 4.16
N HIS A 551 -13.49 25.85 5.21
CA HIS A 551 -12.16 26.33 5.55
C HIS A 551 -11.08 25.84 4.58
N ILE A 552 -11.23 24.63 4.02
CA ILE A 552 -10.35 24.09 2.97
C ILE A 552 -10.69 24.76 1.64
N ALA A 553 -11.97 24.88 1.33
CA ALA A 553 -12.46 25.46 0.08
C ALA A 553 -12.03 26.91 -0.15
N ARG A 554 -11.86 27.66 0.94
CA ARG A 554 -11.45 29.06 0.92
C ARG A 554 -9.95 29.25 1.18
N SER A 555 -9.15 28.18 1.14
CA SER A 555 -7.71 28.27 1.35
C SER A 555 -7.01 28.90 0.13
N LYS A 556 -6.33 30.02 0.37
CA LYS A 556 -5.49 30.70 -0.62
C LYS A 556 -4.27 29.87 -0.98
N VAL A 557 -3.71 29.14 -0.01
CA VAL A 557 -2.54 28.28 -0.26
C VAL A 557 -2.90 27.14 -1.19
N LEU A 558 -4.04 26.48 -0.97
CA LEU A 558 -4.52 25.41 -1.84
C LEU A 558 -4.78 25.91 -3.27
N CYS A 559 -5.45 27.06 -3.42
CA CYS A 559 -5.65 27.69 -4.73
C CYS A 559 -4.33 28.05 -5.42
N ARG A 560 -3.35 28.60 -4.69
CA ARG A 560 -2.02 28.90 -5.24
C ARG A 560 -1.27 27.64 -5.67
N TRP A 561 -1.36 26.56 -4.89
CA TRP A 561 -0.79 25.27 -5.26
C TRP A 561 -1.43 24.74 -6.55
N LEU A 562 -2.76 24.74 -6.65
CA LEU A 562 -3.48 24.35 -7.88
C LEU A 562 -3.03 25.18 -9.09
N ALA A 563 -2.99 26.51 -8.95
CA ALA A 563 -2.54 27.41 -10.01
C ALA A 563 -1.08 27.16 -10.45
N SER A 564 -0.26 26.55 -9.60
CA SER A 564 1.12 26.20 -9.95
C SER A 564 1.25 24.91 -10.78
N LEU A 565 0.22 24.05 -10.81
CA LEU A 565 0.31 22.72 -11.44
C LEU A 565 0.49 22.79 -12.96
N PRO A 566 -0.25 23.62 -13.74
CA PRO A 566 -0.03 23.72 -15.19
C PRO A 566 1.38 24.21 -15.55
N VAL A 567 1.95 25.11 -14.74
CA VAL A 567 3.32 25.61 -14.91
C VAL A 567 4.34 24.51 -14.62
N GLN A 568 4.13 23.72 -13.57
CA GLN A 568 4.99 22.57 -13.27
C GLN A 568 4.91 21.50 -14.35
N LEU A 569 3.72 21.27 -14.91
CA LEU A 569 3.53 20.31 -16.00
C LEU A 569 4.29 20.76 -17.26
N SER A 570 4.24 22.04 -17.61
CA SER A 570 4.97 22.56 -18.78
C SER A 570 6.49 22.53 -18.60
N GLN A 571 6.99 22.69 -17.37
CA GLN A 571 8.42 22.60 -17.06
C GLN A 571 8.93 21.16 -16.96
N LEU A 572 8.08 20.23 -16.49
CA LEU A 572 8.46 18.83 -16.28
C LEU A 572 8.33 18.01 -17.56
N GLY A 573 7.21 18.13 -18.27
CA GLY A 573 6.92 17.44 -19.52
C GLY A 573 7.26 15.94 -19.47
N HIS A 574 8.06 15.49 -20.44
CA HIS A 574 8.51 14.11 -20.59
C HIS A 574 9.67 13.71 -19.69
N ARG A 575 10.28 14.66 -18.94
CA ARG A 575 11.44 14.36 -18.06
C ARG A 575 11.08 13.39 -16.94
N ASN A 576 9.81 13.36 -16.53
CA ASN A 576 9.29 12.36 -15.60
C ASN A 576 7.81 12.07 -15.90
N PRO A 577 7.50 11.09 -16.78
CA PRO A 577 6.14 10.80 -17.21
C PRO A 577 5.20 10.39 -16.06
N ALA A 578 5.72 9.66 -15.07
CA ALA A 578 4.93 9.21 -13.92
C ALA A 578 4.44 10.37 -13.04
N LEU A 579 5.30 11.38 -12.79
CA LEU A 579 4.89 12.60 -12.10
C LEU A 579 3.93 13.44 -12.94
N SER A 580 4.22 13.60 -14.23
CA SER A 580 3.36 14.35 -15.15
C SER A 580 1.94 13.75 -15.18
N ALA A 581 1.80 12.43 -15.19
CA ALA A 581 0.50 11.76 -15.11
C ALA A 581 -0.27 12.10 -13.82
N ARG A 582 0.41 12.18 -12.66
CA ARG A 582 -0.22 12.56 -11.38
C ARG A 582 -0.61 14.04 -11.34
N LEU A 583 0.20 14.92 -11.94
CA LEU A 583 -0.13 16.33 -12.10
C LEU A 583 -1.40 16.49 -12.96
N ILE A 584 -1.46 15.80 -14.10
CA ILE A 584 -2.61 15.81 -15.01
C ILE A 584 -3.89 15.37 -14.29
N GLN A 585 -3.84 14.30 -13.48
CA GLN A 585 -4.99 13.85 -12.68
C GLN A 585 -5.51 14.94 -11.72
N SER A 586 -4.59 15.63 -11.04
CA SER A 586 -4.96 16.71 -10.10
C SER A 586 -5.49 17.95 -10.83
N ILE A 587 -4.92 18.28 -11.99
CA ILE A 587 -5.40 19.37 -12.86
C ILE A 587 -6.80 19.05 -13.38
N GLN A 588 -7.04 17.83 -13.85
CA GLN A 588 -8.33 17.40 -14.39
C GLN A 588 -9.43 17.45 -13.32
N ALA A 589 -9.16 16.97 -12.11
CA ALA A 589 -10.12 17.03 -11.00
C ALA A 589 -10.47 18.48 -10.61
N ALA A 590 -9.51 19.40 -10.67
CA ALA A 590 -9.74 20.81 -10.37
C ALA A 590 -10.43 21.56 -11.51
N ALA A 591 -10.11 21.21 -12.75
CA ALA A 591 -10.74 21.76 -13.94
C ALA A 591 -12.21 21.34 -14.02
N SER A 592 -12.53 20.08 -13.72
CA SER A 592 -13.91 19.57 -13.70
C SER A 592 -14.78 20.20 -12.62
N ARG A 593 -14.16 20.75 -11.56
CA ARG A 593 -14.83 21.51 -10.49
C ARG A 593 -14.86 23.02 -10.75
N GLY A 594 -14.34 23.50 -11.89
CA GLY A 594 -14.40 24.91 -12.27
C GLY A 594 -13.52 25.84 -11.44
N ASN A 595 -12.38 25.36 -10.91
CA ASN A 595 -11.49 26.22 -10.13
C ASN A 595 -10.87 27.35 -10.99
N LYS A 596 -11.21 28.60 -10.68
CA LYS A 596 -10.86 29.77 -11.51
C LYS A 596 -9.35 29.99 -11.64
N ASP A 597 -8.60 29.90 -10.54
CA ASP A 597 -7.16 30.17 -10.54
C ASP A 597 -6.39 29.12 -11.35
N LEU A 598 -6.78 27.85 -11.23
CA LEU A 598 -6.24 26.77 -12.04
C LEU A 598 -6.57 26.94 -13.53
N LEU A 599 -7.82 27.26 -13.87
CA LEU A 599 -8.23 27.47 -15.26
C LEU A 599 -7.50 28.65 -15.91
N ASN A 600 -7.29 29.74 -15.17
CA ASN A 600 -6.50 30.88 -15.63
C ASN A 600 -5.04 30.49 -15.89
N SER A 601 -4.43 29.68 -15.01
CA SER A 601 -3.07 29.16 -15.20
C SER A 601 -2.97 28.19 -16.37
N LEU A 602 -3.95 27.30 -16.53
CA LEU A 602 -4.05 26.37 -17.64
C LEU A 602 -4.18 27.11 -18.98
N GLN A 603 -5.01 28.16 -19.02
CA GLN A 603 -5.16 29.05 -20.16
C GLN A 603 -3.83 29.73 -20.53
N ALA A 604 -3.09 30.24 -19.55
CA ALA A 604 -1.82 30.91 -19.77
C ALA A 604 -0.71 29.97 -20.27
N GLN A 605 -0.77 28.68 -19.92
CA GLN A 605 0.21 27.67 -20.36
C GLN A 605 -0.26 26.86 -21.58
N ALA A 606 -1.48 27.07 -22.09
CA ALA A 606 -2.08 26.23 -23.13
C ALA A 606 -1.19 26.11 -24.37
N CYS A 607 -0.71 27.22 -24.95
CA CYS A 607 0.12 27.15 -26.16
C CYS A 607 1.43 26.37 -25.96
N ARG A 608 2.00 26.37 -24.75
CA ARG A 608 3.21 25.59 -24.42
C ARG A 608 2.89 24.11 -24.19
N LEU A 609 1.77 23.81 -23.56
CA LEU A 609 1.36 22.43 -23.27
C LEU A 609 0.96 21.67 -24.54
N TYR A 610 0.38 22.38 -25.51
CA TYR A 610 -0.05 21.84 -26.81
C TYR A 610 0.85 22.24 -27.96
N ASP A 611 2.12 22.59 -27.69
CA ASP A 611 3.08 22.85 -28.77
C ASP A 611 3.27 21.58 -29.63
N PRO A 612 3.22 21.67 -30.97
CA PRO A 612 3.26 20.49 -31.84
C PRO A 612 4.61 19.77 -31.86
N GLN A 613 5.68 20.38 -31.34
CA GLN A 613 7.02 19.80 -31.30
C GLN A 613 7.46 19.49 -29.87
N GLU A 614 7.35 20.47 -28.97
CA GLU A 614 7.86 20.42 -27.60
C GLU A 614 6.75 20.24 -26.55
N GLY A 615 5.49 20.14 -26.99
CA GLY A 615 4.34 20.11 -26.11
C GLY A 615 4.24 18.82 -25.30
N VAL A 616 3.70 18.97 -24.10
CA VAL A 616 3.42 17.86 -23.20
C VAL A 616 2.45 16.86 -23.85
N VAL A 617 1.53 17.33 -24.69
CA VAL A 617 0.57 16.48 -25.42
C VAL A 617 1.22 15.52 -26.41
N VAL A 618 2.36 15.88 -27.02
CA VAL A 618 3.05 15.05 -28.01
C VAL A 618 4.19 14.21 -27.41
N LEU A 619 4.77 14.64 -26.29
CA LEU A 619 5.93 13.97 -25.69
C LEU A 619 5.58 12.94 -24.58
N LEU A 620 4.35 12.95 -24.06
CA LEU A 620 3.93 12.00 -23.01
C LEU A 620 3.36 10.68 -23.59
N PRO A 621 3.29 9.60 -22.78
CA PRO A 621 2.66 8.33 -23.18
C PRO A 621 1.16 8.46 -23.47
N ALA A 622 0.60 7.55 -24.28
CA ALA A 622 -0.76 7.59 -24.80
C ALA A 622 -1.86 7.86 -23.74
N GLU A 623 -1.82 7.22 -22.58
CA GLU A 623 -2.79 7.48 -21.49
C GLU A 623 -2.78 8.94 -21.01
N SER A 624 -1.59 9.54 -20.92
CA SER A 624 -1.44 10.93 -20.52
C SER A 624 -1.84 11.87 -21.67
N GLN A 625 -1.55 11.51 -22.93
CA GLN A 625 -2.02 12.26 -24.10
C GLN A 625 -3.55 12.33 -24.12
N GLN A 626 -4.23 11.21 -23.86
CA GLN A 626 -5.70 11.16 -23.79
C GLN A 626 -6.26 12.14 -22.75
N ARG A 627 -5.69 12.15 -21.53
CA ARG A 627 -6.12 13.08 -20.48
C ARG A 627 -5.79 14.53 -20.82
N MET A 628 -4.67 14.79 -21.49
CA MET A 628 -4.36 16.12 -22.02
C MET A 628 -5.42 16.57 -23.02
N VAL A 629 -5.79 15.74 -24.00
CA VAL A 629 -6.86 16.06 -24.96
C VAL A 629 -8.17 16.36 -24.22
N GLN A 630 -8.53 15.59 -23.20
CA GLN A 630 -9.71 15.86 -22.36
C GLN A 630 -9.65 17.20 -21.62
N LEU A 631 -8.46 17.70 -21.24
CA LEU A 631 -8.33 18.99 -20.55
C LEU A 631 -8.75 20.18 -21.43
N LEU A 632 -8.69 20.06 -22.75
CA LEU A 632 -9.17 21.09 -23.68
C LEU A 632 -10.65 21.42 -23.44
N TYR A 633 -11.45 20.44 -23.03
CA TYR A 633 -12.87 20.64 -22.71
C TYR A 633 -13.09 21.64 -21.57
N PHE A 634 -12.11 21.86 -20.69
CA PHE A 634 -12.26 22.79 -19.57
C PHE A 634 -11.68 24.18 -19.83
N LEU A 635 -10.98 24.40 -20.96
CA LEU A 635 -10.39 25.70 -21.27
C LEU A 635 -11.47 26.79 -21.38
N PRO A 636 -11.31 27.94 -20.72
CA PRO A 636 -12.25 29.05 -20.87
C PRO A 636 -12.31 29.58 -22.30
N LYS A 637 -11.16 29.77 -22.95
CA LYS A 637 -11.05 30.30 -24.31
C LYS A 637 -9.98 29.55 -25.12
N MET A 638 -10.21 29.37 -26.42
CA MET A 638 -9.20 28.83 -27.34
C MET A 638 -8.75 29.94 -28.28
N SER A 639 -7.50 30.42 -28.12
CA SER A 639 -6.93 31.45 -28.99
C SER A 639 -6.57 30.88 -30.37
N GLN A 640 -6.49 31.75 -31.38
CA GLN A 640 -6.01 31.37 -32.73
C GLN A 640 -4.65 30.66 -32.71
N SER A 641 -3.73 31.14 -31.87
CA SER A 641 -2.41 30.50 -31.68
C SER A 641 -2.52 29.08 -31.12
N LEU A 642 -3.43 28.84 -30.18
CA LEU A 642 -3.68 27.51 -29.65
C LEU A 642 -4.31 26.61 -30.71
N LEU A 643 -5.30 27.10 -31.46
CA LEU A 643 -5.95 26.34 -32.53
C LEU A 643 -4.98 25.96 -33.65
N ALA A 644 -4.06 26.85 -34.02
CA ALA A 644 -2.99 26.54 -34.96
C ALA A 644 -2.08 25.40 -34.44
N ASN A 645 -1.70 25.46 -33.16
CA ASN A 645 -0.91 24.40 -32.52
C ASN A 645 -1.68 23.06 -32.47
N LEU A 646 -2.97 23.08 -32.15
CA LEU A 646 -3.83 21.90 -32.12
C LEU A 646 -4.01 21.28 -33.50
N SER A 647 -4.18 22.09 -34.55
CA SER A 647 -4.24 21.64 -35.95
C SER A 647 -2.94 20.96 -36.35
N CYS A 648 -1.79 21.54 -35.98
CA CYS A 648 -0.48 20.92 -36.19
C CYS A 648 -0.33 19.61 -35.40
N CYS A 649 -0.82 19.52 -34.16
CA CYS A 649 -0.81 18.27 -33.39
C CYS A 649 -1.60 17.16 -34.08
N CYS A 650 -2.77 17.49 -34.65
CA CYS A 650 -3.61 16.54 -35.37
C CYS A 650 -3.00 16.05 -36.69
N THR A 651 -2.03 16.75 -37.26
CA THR A 651 -1.48 16.45 -38.59
C THR A 651 -0.03 15.96 -38.56
N ALA A 652 0.71 16.25 -37.49
CA ALA A 652 2.13 15.89 -37.37
C ALA A 652 2.41 14.39 -37.12
N GLY A 653 1.38 13.55 -36.95
CA GLY A 653 1.53 12.11 -36.69
C GLY A 653 2.13 11.75 -35.32
N ARG A 654 2.19 12.71 -34.39
CA ARG A 654 2.76 12.54 -33.03
C ARG A 654 1.76 12.04 -31.98
N ILE A 655 0.46 12.20 -32.27
CA ILE A 655 -0.65 11.60 -31.53
C ILE A 655 -1.37 10.64 -32.47
N SER A 656 -2.01 9.59 -31.95
CA SER A 656 -2.78 8.66 -32.78
C SER A 656 -3.98 9.36 -33.45
N ALA A 657 -4.40 8.87 -34.62
CA ALA A 657 -5.57 9.39 -35.33
C ALA A 657 -6.84 9.42 -34.46
N GLY A 658 -7.09 8.41 -33.62
CA GLY A 658 -8.23 8.40 -32.69
C GLY A 658 -8.18 9.49 -31.62
N LEU A 659 -6.98 9.89 -31.17
CA LEU A 659 -6.80 11.02 -30.26
C LEU A 659 -6.98 12.36 -30.98
N ALA A 660 -6.50 12.48 -32.23
CA ALA A 660 -6.74 13.65 -33.06
C ALA A 660 -8.24 13.83 -33.35
N ALA A 661 -8.96 12.75 -33.66
CA ALA A 661 -10.41 12.78 -33.81
C ALA A 661 -11.12 13.21 -32.52
N SER A 662 -10.71 12.66 -31.37
CA SER A 662 -11.23 13.08 -30.05
C SER A 662 -10.98 14.57 -29.77
N LEU A 663 -9.82 15.09 -30.15
CA LEU A 663 -9.47 16.49 -30.02
C LEU A 663 -10.40 17.36 -30.86
N ILE A 664 -10.58 17.02 -32.15
CA ILE A 664 -11.46 17.74 -33.08
C ILE A 664 -12.90 17.75 -32.54
N ARG A 665 -13.40 16.63 -32.01
CA ARG A 665 -14.73 16.54 -31.37
C ARG A 665 -14.86 17.47 -30.17
N ILE A 666 -13.84 17.57 -29.33
CA ILE A 666 -13.86 18.48 -28.18
C ILE A 666 -13.88 19.94 -28.64
N VAL A 667 -13.10 20.29 -29.67
CA VAL A 667 -13.11 21.65 -30.25
C VAL A 667 -14.48 21.94 -30.87
N HIS A 668 -15.08 20.99 -31.60
CA HIS A 668 -16.43 21.10 -32.13
C HIS A 668 -17.46 21.35 -31.03
N LEU A 669 -17.46 20.53 -29.96
CA LEU A 669 -18.37 20.66 -28.82
C LEU A 669 -18.23 22.00 -28.08
N ARG A 670 -17.04 22.61 -28.09
CA ARG A 670 -16.79 23.92 -27.46
C ARG A 670 -17.06 25.11 -28.40
N SER A 671 -17.46 24.86 -29.64
CA SER A 671 -17.89 25.88 -30.61
C SER A 671 -19.38 26.20 -30.47
N SER A 672 -19.77 27.44 -30.78
CA SER A 672 -21.18 27.87 -30.88
C SER A 672 -21.95 27.17 -31.99
N LEU A 673 -21.27 26.57 -32.96
CA LEU A 673 -21.88 25.86 -34.08
C LEU A 673 -22.22 24.40 -33.77
N SER A 674 -21.84 23.89 -32.59
CA SER A 674 -22.33 22.59 -32.14
C SER A 674 -23.81 22.70 -31.78
N SER A 675 -24.62 21.75 -32.26
CA SER A 675 -26.05 21.66 -31.89
C SER A 675 -26.27 21.23 -30.43
N TRP A 676 -25.19 21.13 -29.65
CA TRP A 676 -25.15 20.56 -28.31
C TRP A 676 -24.83 21.66 -27.29
N SER A 677 -25.83 22.12 -26.53
CA SER A 677 -25.62 22.97 -25.35
C SER A 677 -25.82 22.15 -24.08
N VAL A 678 -24.74 21.91 -23.33
CA VAL A 678 -24.83 21.39 -21.95
C VAL A 678 -24.48 22.49 -20.98
N GLY A 679 -25.51 22.99 -20.28
CA GLY A 679 -25.36 23.97 -19.21
C GLY A 679 -25.05 25.40 -19.68
N SER A 680 -24.56 26.22 -18.75
CA SER A 680 -24.29 27.66 -18.95
C SER A 680 -22.87 27.96 -19.45
N GLN A 681 -22.17 27.02 -20.07
CA GLN A 681 -20.81 27.26 -20.55
C GLN A 681 -20.84 28.06 -21.86
N GLU A 682 -20.21 29.24 -21.83
CA GLU A 682 -20.00 30.07 -23.02
C GLU A 682 -19.10 29.36 -24.04
N ALA A 683 -19.34 29.62 -25.34
CA ALA A 683 -18.52 29.12 -26.43
C ALA A 683 -17.05 29.53 -26.23
N ALA A 684 -16.12 28.57 -26.39
CA ALA A 684 -14.69 28.81 -26.11
C ALA A 684 -13.97 29.56 -27.24
N LEU A 685 -14.54 29.56 -28.44
CA LEU A 685 -13.95 30.07 -29.66
C LEU A 685 -15.02 30.70 -30.56
N GLN A 686 -14.59 31.62 -31.42
CA GLN A 686 -15.46 32.23 -32.43
C GLN A 686 -15.67 31.27 -33.61
N ASP A 687 -16.81 31.41 -34.30
CA ASP A 687 -17.15 30.58 -35.46
C ASP A 687 -16.08 30.65 -36.56
N VAL A 688 -15.51 31.83 -36.79
CA VAL A 688 -14.44 32.05 -37.78
C VAL A 688 -13.19 31.26 -37.42
N ASP A 689 -12.80 31.27 -36.14
CA ASP A 689 -11.61 30.56 -35.65
C ASP A 689 -11.83 29.04 -35.72
N TYR A 690 -13.05 28.57 -35.43
CA TYR A 690 -13.42 27.17 -35.55
C TYR A 690 -13.34 26.66 -37.00
N ILE A 691 -13.92 27.40 -37.95
CA ILE A 691 -13.88 27.02 -39.36
C ILE A 691 -12.45 27.09 -39.90
N SER A 692 -11.68 28.10 -39.48
CA SER A 692 -10.25 28.20 -39.81
C SER A 692 -9.46 26.99 -39.29
N PHE A 693 -9.75 26.52 -38.07
CA PHE A 693 -9.15 25.31 -37.50
C PHE A 693 -9.51 24.06 -38.31
N LEU A 694 -10.79 23.86 -38.67
CA LEU A 694 -11.21 22.73 -39.50
C LEU A 694 -10.54 22.77 -40.87
N PHE A 695 -10.49 23.94 -41.52
CA PHE A 695 -9.86 24.11 -42.82
C PHE A 695 -8.36 23.82 -42.76
N SER A 696 -7.65 24.38 -41.77
CA SER A 696 -6.20 24.14 -41.59
C SER A 696 -5.88 22.67 -41.28
N THR A 697 -6.77 21.99 -40.56
CA THR A 697 -6.60 20.57 -40.25
C THR A 697 -6.95 19.69 -41.45
N LEU A 698 -7.92 20.09 -42.27
CA LEU A 698 -8.31 19.44 -43.53
C LEU A 698 -7.21 19.52 -44.59
N THR A 699 -6.45 20.62 -44.64
CA THR A 699 -5.34 20.74 -45.58
C THR A 699 -4.14 19.87 -45.20
N GLY A 700 -4.02 19.44 -43.94
CA GLY A 700 -2.96 18.52 -43.48
C GLY A 700 -1.54 19.12 -43.39
N PHE A 701 -1.32 20.26 -44.02
CA PHE A 701 -0.03 20.95 -44.10
C PHE A 701 -0.16 22.40 -43.61
N SER A 702 0.84 22.86 -42.87
CA SER A 702 0.93 24.27 -42.46
C SER A 702 1.25 25.16 -43.67
N SER A 703 0.89 26.44 -43.58
CA SER A 703 1.20 27.43 -44.63
C SER A 703 2.69 27.43 -44.98
N ASP A 704 3.58 27.38 -43.97
CA ASP A 704 5.03 27.39 -44.18
C ASP A 704 5.53 26.14 -44.93
N LYS A 705 4.93 24.97 -44.67
CA LYS A 705 5.26 23.74 -45.40
C LYS A 705 4.79 23.84 -46.84
N LEU A 706 3.57 24.34 -47.08
CA LEU A 706 3.05 24.52 -48.43
C LEU A 706 3.89 25.52 -49.25
N THR A 707 4.35 26.62 -48.65
CA THR A 707 5.26 27.57 -49.31
C THR A 707 6.62 26.93 -49.60
N SER A 708 7.18 26.18 -48.64
CA SER A 708 8.45 25.46 -48.88
C SER A 708 8.35 24.44 -50.02
N LEU A 709 7.19 23.80 -50.20
CA LEU A 709 6.93 22.88 -51.31
C LEU A 709 6.79 23.59 -52.66
N GLN A 710 6.44 24.89 -52.69
CA GLN A 710 6.46 25.66 -53.95
C GLN A 710 7.87 26.12 -54.32
N GLU A 711 8.74 26.31 -53.33
CA GLU A 711 10.12 26.79 -53.50
C GLU A 711 11.12 25.65 -53.75
N ALA A 712 10.84 24.45 -53.21
CA ALA A 712 11.57 23.24 -53.50
C ALA A 712 11.25 22.78 -54.93
N GLY A 713 12.05 23.22 -55.91
CA GLY A 713 11.92 22.78 -57.31
C GLY A 713 11.95 21.26 -57.50
N ASP A 714 11.59 20.82 -58.72
CA ASP A 714 11.32 19.47 -59.29
C ASP A 714 11.87 18.17 -58.65
N ASP A 715 12.75 18.19 -57.65
CA ASP A 715 13.41 17.01 -57.08
C ASP A 715 12.53 16.18 -56.12
N SER A 716 11.40 16.71 -55.62
CA SER A 716 10.55 16.02 -54.62
C SER A 716 9.08 15.84 -55.01
N ALA A 717 8.62 16.52 -56.05
CA ALA A 717 7.26 16.42 -56.58
C ALA A 717 7.25 15.55 -57.83
N LEU A 718 6.17 14.79 -58.04
CA LEU A 718 6.00 14.07 -59.30
C LEU A 718 5.82 15.08 -60.44
N PRO A 719 6.44 14.84 -61.61
CA PRO A 719 6.27 15.71 -62.76
C PRO A 719 4.78 15.78 -63.14
N PRO A 720 4.30 16.96 -63.59
CA PRO A 720 2.90 17.13 -63.93
C PRO A 720 2.51 16.16 -65.05
N SER A 721 1.38 15.48 -64.85
CA SER A 721 0.87 14.53 -65.83
C SER A 721 0.38 15.26 -67.09
N PRO A 722 0.33 14.60 -68.27
CA PRO A 722 -0.29 15.20 -69.46
C PRO A 722 -1.79 15.50 -69.26
N LEU A 723 -2.41 14.96 -68.21
CA LEU A 723 -3.82 15.14 -67.87
C LEU A 723 -4.07 16.36 -66.97
N SER A 724 -3.06 16.88 -66.27
CA SER A 724 -3.23 17.94 -65.28
C SER A 724 -1.93 18.71 -65.06
N PRO A 725 -1.97 20.06 -65.08
CA PRO A 725 -0.80 20.89 -64.79
C PRO A 725 -0.41 20.91 -63.29
N LEU A 726 -1.20 20.24 -62.43
CA LEU A 726 -0.97 20.19 -60.98
C LEU A 726 -0.04 19.02 -60.62
N SER A 727 1.11 19.33 -60.02
CA SER A 727 2.08 18.34 -59.54
C SER A 727 1.70 17.84 -58.13
N LEU A 728 1.86 16.54 -57.88
CA LEU A 728 1.60 15.96 -56.57
C LEU A 728 2.88 15.71 -55.77
N TYR A 729 2.83 16.02 -54.49
CA TYR A 729 3.81 15.57 -53.51
C TYR A 729 3.30 14.27 -52.85
N PRO A 730 3.91 13.10 -53.12
CA PRO A 730 3.47 11.83 -52.55
C PRO A 730 3.80 11.76 -51.05
N THR A 731 2.79 11.52 -50.22
CA THR A 731 3.00 11.35 -48.78
C THR A 731 3.25 9.89 -48.43
N GLN A 732 4.01 9.66 -47.34
CA GLN A 732 4.23 8.30 -46.85
C GLN A 732 2.89 7.66 -46.45
N LEU A 733 2.74 6.35 -46.69
CA LEU A 733 1.47 5.65 -46.45
C LEU A 733 0.91 5.88 -45.03
N GLU A 734 1.76 5.82 -44.00
CA GLU A 734 1.35 6.07 -42.61
C GLU A 734 0.81 7.50 -42.39
N GLN A 735 1.45 8.50 -43.00
CA GLN A 735 1.01 9.89 -42.95
C GLN A 735 -0.29 10.08 -43.72
N PHE A 736 -0.43 9.43 -44.88
CA PHE A 736 -1.66 9.45 -45.68
C PHE A 736 -2.83 8.84 -44.90
N THR A 737 -2.67 7.64 -44.35
CA THR A 737 -3.73 6.95 -43.58
C THR A 737 -4.11 7.73 -42.33
N HIS A 738 -3.11 8.27 -41.60
CA HIS A 738 -3.37 9.10 -40.44
C HIS A 738 -4.16 10.36 -40.79
N HIS A 739 -3.77 11.05 -41.86
CA HIS A 739 -4.49 12.24 -42.32
C HIS A 739 -5.90 11.89 -42.80
N TRP A 740 -6.07 10.76 -43.49
CA TRP A 740 -7.38 10.28 -43.95
C TRP A 740 -8.38 10.08 -42.81
N ASP A 741 -7.96 9.43 -41.72
CA ASP A 741 -8.80 9.25 -40.53
C ASP A 741 -9.21 10.60 -39.90
N VAL A 742 -8.27 11.55 -39.86
CA VAL A 742 -8.52 12.93 -39.39
C VAL A 742 -9.52 13.65 -40.31
N VAL A 743 -9.40 13.49 -41.63
CA VAL A 743 -10.33 14.06 -42.61
C VAL A 743 -11.74 13.51 -42.43
N GLU A 744 -11.92 12.22 -42.18
CA GLU A 744 -13.26 11.65 -41.93
C GLU A 744 -13.94 12.33 -40.73
N GLU A 745 -13.20 12.60 -39.65
CA GLU A 745 -13.75 13.30 -38.49
C GLU A 745 -14.10 14.77 -38.81
N ILE A 746 -13.27 15.46 -39.60
CA ILE A 746 -13.56 16.83 -40.05
C ILE A 746 -14.81 16.84 -40.93
N CYS A 747 -14.94 15.89 -41.85
CA CYS A 747 -16.13 15.76 -42.69
C CYS A 747 -17.37 15.55 -41.84
N HIS A 748 -17.30 14.70 -40.83
CA HIS A 748 -18.40 14.50 -39.89
C HIS A 748 -18.76 15.80 -39.16
N CYS A 749 -17.77 16.53 -38.64
CA CYS A 749 -17.97 17.81 -37.98
C CYS A 749 -18.53 18.91 -38.90
N LEU A 750 -18.26 18.85 -40.20
CA LEU A 750 -18.82 19.76 -41.21
C LEU A 750 -20.25 19.38 -41.59
N GLU A 751 -20.57 18.08 -41.64
CA GLU A 751 -21.91 17.57 -41.94
C GLU A 751 -22.92 17.86 -40.81
N THR A 752 -22.46 17.95 -39.57
CA THR A 752 -23.29 18.29 -38.40
C THR A 752 -23.60 19.78 -38.29
N LEU A 753 -22.93 20.64 -39.08
CA LEU A 753 -23.23 22.06 -39.15
C LEU A 753 -24.56 22.29 -39.88
N GLY A 754 -25.39 23.17 -39.35
CA GLY A 754 -26.82 23.25 -39.70
C GLY A 754 -27.14 23.34 -41.20
N SER A 755 -26.35 24.05 -42.01
CA SER A 755 -26.57 24.18 -43.46
C SER A 755 -25.35 23.72 -44.27
N LYS A 756 -25.52 22.60 -45.01
CA LYS A 756 -24.47 22.05 -45.89
C LYS A 756 -24.05 23.02 -47.00
N SER A 757 -25.00 23.75 -47.58
CA SER A 757 -24.72 24.73 -48.65
C SER A 757 -23.86 25.89 -48.16
N GLN A 758 -24.15 26.42 -46.97
CA GLN A 758 -23.33 27.48 -46.38
C GLN A 758 -21.94 26.98 -45.99
N CYS A 759 -21.83 25.76 -45.47
CA CYS A 759 -20.53 25.15 -45.17
C CYS A 759 -19.70 24.93 -46.44
N PHE A 760 -20.36 24.50 -47.52
CA PHE A 760 -19.73 24.37 -48.83
C PHE A 760 -19.25 25.72 -49.36
N ASP A 761 -20.06 26.78 -49.28
CA ASP A 761 -19.68 28.13 -49.72
C ASP A 761 -18.44 28.65 -48.95
N ILE A 762 -18.38 28.40 -47.65
CA ILE A 762 -17.23 28.81 -46.82
C ILE A 762 -15.98 28.00 -47.20
N LEU A 763 -16.10 26.68 -47.37
CA LEU A 763 -15.01 25.81 -47.80
C LEU A 763 -14.49 26.23 -49.19
N GLN A 764 -15.41 26.46 -50.13
CA GLN A 764 -15.11 26.91 -51.48
C GLN A 764 -14.33 28.24 -51.48
N ASN A 765 -14.75 29.21 -50.67
CA ASN A 765 -14.04 30.48 -50.52
C ASN A 765 -12.63 30.28 -49.94
N GLY A 766 -12.45 29.35 -49.00
CA GLY A 766 -11.14 28.94 -48.48
C GLY A 766 -10.24 28.37 -49.57
N ILE A 767 -10.74 27.40 -50.35
CA ILE A 767 -10.02 26.81 -51.48
C ILE A 767 -9.62 27.90 -52.48
N CYS A 768 -10.57 28.76 -52.86
CA CYS A 768 -10.34 29.82 -53.84
C CYS A 768 -9.29 30.83 -53.40
N LYS A 769 -9.28 31.18 -52.12
CA LYS A 769 -8.38 32.19 -51.57
C LYS A 769 -6.96 31.66 -51.35
N TYR A 770 -6.83 30.42 -50.88
CA TYR A 770 -5.55 29.91 -50.38
C TYR A 770 -4.90 28.83 -51.25
N LEU A 771 -5.67 28.05 -52.02
CA LEU A 771 -5.18 26.79 -52.60
C LEU A 771 -5.04 26.81 -54.13
N ILE A 772 -5.89 27.56 -54.86
CA ILE A 772 -5.89 27.55 -56.34
C ILE A 772 -4.54 28.01 -56.95
N LYS A 773 -3.75 28.79 -56.20
CA LYS A 773 -2.46 29.31 -56.67
C LYS A 773 -1.29 28.34 -56.48
N LEU A 774 -1.51 27.18 -55.86
CA LEU A 774 -0.47 26.19 -55.62
C LEU A 774 -0.21 25.37 -56.89
N GLY A 775 1.05 25.25 -57.28
CA GLY A 775 1.49 24.38 -58.38
C GLY A 775 1.80 22.95 -57.93
N VAL A 776 2.27 22.80 -56.69
CA VAL A 776 2.53 21.51 -56.04
C VAL A 776 1.58 21.31 -54.87
N VAL A 777 0.83 20.20 -54.85
CA VAL A 777 -0.13 19.88 -53.79
C VAL A 777 0.13 18.47 -53.23
N PRO A 778 0.14 18.27 -51.90
CA PRO A 778 0.21 16.93 -51.32
C PRO A 778 -0.95 16.04 -51.74
N ASP A 779 -0.67 14.78 -52.06
CA ASP A 779 -1.68 13.78 -52.44
C ASP A 779 -2.77 13.58 -51.36
N SER A 780 -2.38 13.52 -50.09
CA SER A 780 -3.26 13.41 -48.93
C SER A 780 -4.20 14.62 -48.78
N MET A 781 -3.69 15.83 -49.04
CA MET A 781 -4.47 17.06 -49.06
C MET A 781 -5.48 17.06 -50.21
N ALA A 782 -5.04 16.69 -51.42
CA ALA A 782 -5.90 16.60 -52.59
C ALA A 782 -7.04 15.60 -52.36
N ALA A 783 -6.73 14.41 -51.83
CA ALA A 783 -7.72 13.40 -51.49
C ALA A 783 -8.69 13.88 -50.41
N GLY A 784 -8.18 14.56 -49.37
CA GLY A 784 -8.98 15.08 -48.28
C GLY A 784 -9.96 16.18 -48.72
N LEU A 785 -9.52 17.10 -49.58
CA LEU A 785 -10.38 18.15 -50.15
C LEU A 785 -11.49 17.56 -51.01
N LEU A 786 -11.18 16.58 -51.87
CA LEU A 786 -12.18 15.90 -52.69
C LEU A 786 -13.20 15.16 -51.82
N ARG A 787 -12.73 14.52 -50.75
CA ARG A 787 -13.60 13.86 -49.77
C ARG A 787 -14.54 14.85 -49.11
N ALA A 788 -14.02 15.94 -48.54
CA ALA A 788 -14.83 16.97 -47.87
C ALA A 788 -15.85 17.63 -48.83
N VAL A 789 -15.43 17.97 -50.04
CA VAL A 789 -16.33 18.52 -51.07
C VAL A 789 -17.42 17.52 -51.42
N SER A 790 -17.08 16.24 -51.64
CA SER A 790 -18.07 15.22 -51.98
C SER A 790 -19.14 15.00 -50.91
N ARG A 791 -18.80 15.22 -49.63
CA ARG A 791 -19.74 15.08 -48.49
C ARG A 791 -20.68 16.28 -48.33
N LEU A 792 -20.23 17.46 -48.74
CA LEU A 792 -20.96 18.72 -48.60
C LEU A 792 -21.74 19.13 -49.86
N LEU A 793 -21.38 18.61 -51.03
CA LEU A 793 -22.03 18.94 -52.29
C LEU A 793 -23.51 18.48 -52.26
N ASP A 794 -24.41 19.41 -52.56
CA ASP A 794 -25.83 19.14 -52.81
C ASP A 794 -26.14 19.48 -54.27
N LEU A 795 -27.14 18.83 -54.88
CA LEU A 795 -27.56 19.08 -56.26
C LEU A 795 -27.99 20.54 -56.51
N SER A 796 -28.23 21.29 -55.44
CA SER A 796 -28.65 22.69 -55.41
C SER A 796 -27.50 23.71 -55.50
N VAL A 797 -26.23 23.31 -55.28
CA VAL A 797 -25.08 24.24 -55.24
C VAL A 797 -23.91 23.68 -56.05
N LEU A 798 -23.55 24.39 -57.12
CA LEU A 798 -22.42 24.04 -57.98
C LEU A 798 -21.13 24.76 -57.55
N PRO A 799 -19.95 24.11 -57.65
CA PRO A 799 -18.69 24.79 -57.39
C PRO A 799 -18.46 25.94 -58.36
N ILE A 800 -17.92 27.07 -57.88
CA ILE A 800 -17.47 28.15 -58.77
C ILE A 800 -16.38 27.65 -59.71
N GLU A 801 -16.40 28.16 -60.94
CA GLU A 801 -15.54 27.71 -62.04
C GLU A 801 -14.04 27.56 -61.67
N PRO A 802 -13.39 28.49 -60.93
CA PRO A 802 -12.00 28.32 -60.51
C PRO A 802 -11.79 27.12 -59.58
N VAL A 803 -12.72 26.89 -58.66
CA VAL A 803 -12.66 25.78 -57.69
C VAL A 803 -12.97 24.46 -58.39
N LEU A 804 -13.95 24.44 -59.30
CA LEU A 804 -14.25 23.26 -60.12
C LEU A 804 -13.02 22.81 -60.91
N ARG A 805 -12.32 23.75 -61.57
CA ARG A 805 -11.08 23.46 -62.30
C ARG A 805 -10.01 22.90 -61.39
N PHE A 806 -9.74 23.55 -60.26
CA PHE A 806 -8.74 23.08 -59.30
C PHE A 806 -9.06 21.66 -58.78
N LEU A 807 -10.30 21.40 -58.39
CA LEU A 807 -10.71 20.07 -57.92
C LEU A 807 -10.60 19.01 -59.04
N SER A 808 -10.96 19.36 -60.28
CA SER A 808 -10.78 18.46 -61.43
C SER A 808 -9.31 18.13 -61.68
N GLN A 809 -8.41 19.09 -61.51
CA GLN A 809 -6.96 18.90 -61.61
C GLN A 809 -6.46 17.98 -60.49
N CYS A 810 -6.92 18.16 -59.24
CA CYS A 810 -6.65 17.23 -58.14
C CYS A 810 -7.09 15.79 -58.47
N CYS A 811 -8.32 15.60 -58.98
CA CYS A 811 -8.83 14.29 -59.39
C CYS A 811 -7.95 13.63 -60.45
N LEU A 812 -7.60 14.37 -61.51
CA LEU A 812 -6.81 13.87 -62.63
C LEU A 812 -5.37 13.53 -62.21
N SER A 813 -4.75 14.37 -61.40
CA SER A 813 -3.40 14.10 -60.87
C SER A 813 -3.39 12.90 -59.92
N LEU A 814 -4.41 12.72 -59.07
CA LEU A 814 -4.52 11.53 -58.19
C LEU A 814 -4.79 10.26 -59.00
N LEU A 815 -5.61 10.32 -60.05
CA LEU A 815 -5.84 9.19 -60.95
C LEU A 815 -4.54 8.78 -61.66
N ALA A 816 -3.75 9.75 -62.13
CA ALA A 816 -2.44 9.48 -62.72
C ALA A 816 -1.50 8.81 -61.71
N LEU A 817 -1.45 9.29 -60.46
CA LEU A 817 -0.68 8.68 -59.37
C LEU A 817 -1.10 7.23 -59.08
N LEU A 818 -2.41 6.95 -59.06
CA LEU A 818 -2.92 5.58 -58.85
C LEU A 818 -2.52 4.64 -59.99
N ILE A 819 -2.55 5.12 -61.23
CA ILE A 819 -2.13 4.34 -62.40
C ILE A 819 -0.63 4.03 -62.33
N THR A 820 0.21 5.00 -61.96
CA THR A 820 1.66 4.78 -61.79
C THR A 820 1.95 3.77 -60.68
N LEU A 821 1.27 3.90 -59.53
CA LEU A 821 1.43 2.95 -58.40
C LEU A 821 0.97 1.53 -58.77
N GLN A 822 -0.09 1.38 -59.59
CA GLN A 822 -0.53 0.08 -60.10
C GLN A 822 0.46 -0.54 -61.10
N GLN A 823 1.17 0.27 -61.87
CA GLN A 823 2.18 -0.20 -62.83
C GLN A 823 3.50 -0.60 -62.15
N GLU A 824 3.81 0.00 -60.99
CA GLU A 824 5.00 -0.30 -60.19
C GLU A 824 4.81 -1.48 -59.21
N ALA A 825 3.58 -1.94 -58.96
CA ALA A 825 3.32 -3.10 -58.11
C ALA A 825 3.83 -4.39 -58.79
N PRO A 826 4.71 -5.20 -58.14
CA PRO A 826 5.22 -6.42 -58.74
C PRO A 826 4.07 -7.39 -59.01
N ALA A 827 4.04 -7.91 -60.25
CA ALA A 827 3.09 -8.91 -60.70
C ALA A 827 3.33 -10.28 -60.03
N ASP A 828 3.08 -10.40 -58.73
CA ASP A 828 3.08 -11.67 -58.00
C ASP A 828 1.82 -11.80 -57.15
N THR A 829 0.68 -12.00 -57.81
CA THR A 829 -0.47 -12.68 -57.20
C THR A 829 -1.25 -13.46 -58.27
N ASN A 830 -0.62 -14.49 -58.84
CA ASN A 830 -1.38 -15.59 -59.41
C ASN A 830 -1.38 -16.77 -58.43
N HIS A 831 -2.61 -17.13 -58.02
CA HIS A 831 -3.03 -18.34 -57.32
C HIS A 831 -2.71 -18.46 -55.81
N LYS A 832 -3.68 -18.03 -54.99
CA LYS A 832 -4.48 -18.97 -54.20
C LYS A 832 -5.83 -18.36 -53.81
N ARG A 833 -6.89 -18.94 -54.38
CA ARG A 833 -8.27 -18.82 -53.93
C ARG A 833 -8.43 -19.52 -52.57
N CYS A 834 -9.28 -18.92 -51.75
CA CYS A 834 -10.21 -19.51 -50.79
C CYS A 834 -9.76 -19.85 -49.36
N THR A 835 -10.58 -19.31 -48.43
CA THR A 835 -10.93 -19.70 -47.04
C THR A 835 -9.80 -19.51 -46.03
N GLU A 836 -9.88 -18.55 -45.09
CA GLU A 836 -10.88 -18.37 -44.02
C GLU A 836 -11.11 -16.91 -43.61
#